data_AF-A0A9D6ICD5-F1
#
_entry.id   AF-A0A9D6ICD5-F1
#
_cell.length_a   1.000
_cell.length_b   1.000
_cell.length_c   1.000
_cell.angle_alpha   90.00
_cell.angle_beta   90.00
_cell.angle_gamma   90.00
#
_symmetry.space_group_name_H-M   'P 1'
#
loop_
_entity.id
_entity.type
_entity.pdbx_description
1 polymer ?
#
loop_
_entity_poly.entity_id
_entity_poly.type
_entity_poly.pdbx_seq_one_letter_code
_entity_poly.pdbx_strand_id
1 'polypeptide(L)'
;MNLCTQWGGQRSPFVKRRPLFVETLEDRTTPAFFNWTGTAGDNLWDTPGNWDQNVLPTIADDVSINQASADILVNQAGAARSISMMTSVNLVVNNSLTIDQNANISGQMKVAGTLTANANASLWPSGGMDVRGDINLDTGSQLTLMNGNSILGDGAAITGAGLVSFGMGSVTVEGTATIENLTMTGGDLQGPGALTITGTMNWQGGNLSSNSYPGTLNIADTATLNISGFNNNIQGWTVNIDGIANWTQGDVGNEASTINVGALGEFNISVSYGTWRDTYQDGLSTINNYGTINSVGGMAGMPVAIEPGLNLTGAAFINAGSIELRGGGWFNVDLEIAPNAEVVLDNGLFVAEKIQQPGANQAGRFVVGNGGDARLEVPVNQVAFAKRIELRAGGTIAGFGELRILHSLVWTAGQMEGNGTTVFDVDAMVTIDGSVRSDDRAIENRGGMAIQFGRTLTIVRTNLNNTGWIQLKDQARIRDGLNDPQQPATLVNSGDLGVVSGQAVVDIVMDQQGNVTVLEGQLRLARSVTVAPGGVLFVDSQAILALDNNGVLPAPIYSFAANSTITGSGRVIYSDGGGGGRISLNANAEIYIANFTMGSGTIAGPGVLNVANCEWESGFVSNGASINVAAGGTMNITGALDVNNATVVNYGTVNWTAPVPIRLANDAKIKTNGMWGQGDFNVLTAQQILDISPLGAPTPRLEIENAGVFRKISGGQNVIWIPIFNLGGTLDAGVGDFQMEEDYFFNGGTTTAGLGGNLDFKKTVIQTFGDTFIAGTMSASSLTIGGGTLTLGVSCCGLDGTLIAAVTNYGLIQGRGAIVGNVENQASLAPTGGAGEMGALLIAGNYTQGSTGTLVVSLAGTQSGEYDTLTVTGNVTLAGTLSVALSGGFLPLPGDAFDILEYFGQRQGTFDLVIGNGNNFPWTVSYDTEGKVIVGI
;
A
#
# COMPACT_ATOMS: atom_id res chain seq x y z
N MET A 1 -8.88 -60.56 -81.67
CA MET A 1 -10.30 -60.93 -81.55
C MET A 1 -11.07 -60.06 -82.55
N ASN A 2 -11.58 -60.70 -83.60
CA ASN A 2 -12.58 -60.33 -84.63
C ASN A 2 -12.95 -58.84 -84.82
N LEU A 3 -12.71 -58.21 -85.98
CA LEU A 3 -13.39 -58.33 -87.29
C LEU A 3 -14.90 -58.01 -87.25
N CYS A 4 -15.34 -56.97 -87.98
CA CYS A 4 -16.31 -57.04 -89.11
C CYS A 4 -16.82 -55.63 -89.52
N THR A 5 -16.53 -55.10 -90.73
CA THR A 5 -17.32 -55.16 -92.01
C THR A 5 -18.37 -54.04 -92.15
N GLN A 6 -18.76 -53.47 -93.30
CA GLN A 6 -18.59 -53.71 -94.74
C GLN A 6 -19.10 -52.45 -95.49
N TRP A 7 -18.45 -51.97 -96.56
CA TRP A 7 -18.80 -52.11 -98.00
C TRP A 7 -20.11 -51.45 -98.50
N GLY A 8 -20.02 -50.80 -99.67
CA GLY A 8 -21.15 -50.71 -100.61
C GLY A 8 -21.11 -49.50 -101.53
N GLY A 9 -20.85 -49.71 -102.84
CA GLY A 9 -20.77 -48.65 -103.86
C GLY A 9 -22.06 -48.39 -104.64
N GLN A 10 -21.91 -47.61 -105.74
CA GLN A 10 -22.73 -47.47 -106.97
C GLN A 10 -23.47 -46.12 -107.23
N ARG A 11 -22.79 -45.30 -108.07
CA ARG A 11 -23.20 -44.66 -109.36
C ARG A 11 -24.50 -43.83 -109.57
N SER A 12 -24.26 -42.56 -110.00
CA SER A 12 -24.93 -41.72 -111.04
C SER A 12 -26.24 -40.99 -110.67
N PRO A 13 -26.62 -39.80 -111.23
CA PRO A 13 -26.10 -39.11 -112.43
C PRO A 13 -25.84 -37.58 -112.36
N PHE A 14 -25.10 -37.13 -113.37
CA PHE A 14 -24.92 -35.79 -113.95
C PHE A 14 -25.71 -34.59 -113.39
N VAL A 15 -24.96 -33.56 -112.95
CA VAL A 15 -25.32 -32.14 -113.13
C VAL A 15 -24.09 -31.34 -113.58
N LYS A 16 -24.33 -30.46 -114.56
CA LYS A 16 -23.41 -29.50 -115.18
C LYS A 16 -22.43 -28.86 -114.18
N ARG A 17 -21.12 -29.00 -114.45
CA ARG A 17 -20.06 -28.29 -113.72
C ARG A 17 -20.22 -26.79 -113.93
N ARG A 18 -20.71 -26.11 -112.89
CA ARG A 18 -20.51 -24.66 -112.69
C ARG A 18 -19.01 -24.39 -112.57
N PRO A 19 -18.51 -23.24 -113.04
CA PRO A 19 -17.11 -22.87 -112.87
C PRO A 19 -16.77 -22.88 -111.37
N LEU A 20 -15.61 -23.45 -111.03
CA LEU A 20 -15.00 -23.36 -109.71
C LEU A 20 -14.74 -21.89 -109.43
N PHE A 21 -15.67 -21.25 -108.73
CA PHE A 21 -15.35 -20.07 -107.94
C PHE A 21 -14.62 -20.59 -106.72
N VAL A 22 -13.37 -20.18 -106.59
CA VAL A 22 -12.72 -20.11 -105.29
C VAL A 22 -13.57 -19.12 -104.49
N GLU A 23 -14.33 -19.64 -103.53
CA GLU A 23 -14.96 -18.80 -102.52
C GLU A 23 -13.88 -18.42 -101.51
N THR A 24 -13.75 -17.12 -101.26
CA THR A 24 -12.97 -16.59 -100.15
C THR A 24 -13.63 -17.05 -98.85
N LEU A 25 -13.16 -18.20 -98.33
CA LEU A 25 -13.28 -18.54 -96.93
C LEU A 25 -12.46 -17.50 -96.16
N GLU A 26 -13.14 -16.52 -95.59
CA GLU A 26 -12.66 -15.52 -94.61
C GLU A 26 -11.42 -14.69 -95.03
N ASP A 27 -11.57 -13.36 -95.02
CA ASP A 27 -10.44 -12.44 -95.12
C ASP A 27 -9.61 -12.57 -93.83
N ARG A 28 -8.61 -13.45 -93.85
CA ARG A 28 -7.62 -13.58 -92.78
C ARG A 28 -6.37 -12.85 -93.23
N THR A 29 -6.15 -11.66 -92.67
CA THR A 29 -4.81 -11.10 -92.55
C THR A 29 -3.99 -12.05 -91.68
N THR A 30 -3.25 -12.97 -92.30
CA THR A 30 -2.16 -13.65 -91.60
C THR A 30 -1.17 -12.56 -91.17
N PRO A 31 -0.70 -12.52 -89.91
CA PRO A 31 0.33 -11.57 -89.48
C PRO A 31 1.51 -11.68 -90.45
N ALA A 32 1.96 -10.55 -90.99
CA ALA A 32 3.16 -10.55 -91.79
C ALA A 32 4.37 -10.66 -90.85
N PHE A 33 5.31 -11.53 -91.20
CA PHE A 33 6.52 -11.75 -90.42
C PHE A 33 7.65 -10.92 -91.03
N PHE A 34 8.30 -10.10 -90.20
CA PHE A 34 9.35 -9.17 -90.59
C PHE A 34 10.69 -9.58 -89.99
N ASN A 35 11.71 -9.77 -90.84
CA ASN A 35 13.05 -10.09 -90.38
C ASN A 35 13.98 -8.89 -90.51
N TRP A 36 14.75 -8.64 -89.46
CA TRP A 36 15.84 -7.67 -89.52
C TRP A 36 16.99 -8.20 -90.39
N THR A 37 17.35 -7.42 -91.41
CA THR A 37 18.47 -7.73 -92.32
C THR A 37 19.68 -6.83 -92.06
N GLY A 38 19.46 -5.61 -91.53
CA GLY A 38 20.51 -4.60 -91.35
C GLY A 38 21.15 -4.12 -92.66
N THR A 39 20.54 -4.38 -93.82
CA THR A 39 21.17 -4.17 -95.13
C THR A 39 21.36 -2.70 -95.53
N ALA A 40 20.64 -1.75 -94.90
CA ALA A 40 20.87 -0.32 -95.12
C ALA A 40 22.13 0.21 -94.40
N GLY A 41 22.65 -0.53 -93.41
CA GLY A 41 23.93 -0.25 -92.76
C GLY A 41 23.92 0.89 -91.73
N ASP A 42 22.76 1.45 -91.39
CA ASP A 42 22.59 2.57 -90.45
C ASP A 42 22.05 2.15 -89.06
N ASN A 43 21.61 0.89 -88.92
CA ASN A 43 20.99 0.32 -87.70
C ASN A 43 19.72 1.02 -87.22
N LEU A 44 19.03 1.77 -88.10
CA LEU A 44 17.79 2.46 -87.75
C LEU A 44 16.58 1.54 -87.96
N TRP A 45 15.74 1.38 -86.94
CA TRP A 45 14.41 0.76 -87.07
C TRP A 45 13.59 1.47 -88.14
N ASP A 46 13.77 2.79 -88.23
CA ASP A 46 13.02 3.72 -89.07
C ASP A 46 13.35 3.63 -90.56
N THR A 47 14.41 2.89 -90.95
CA THR A 47 14.84 2.75 -92.34
C THR A 47 14.23 1.47 -92.95
N PRO A 48 13.31 1.56 -93.93
CA PRO A 48 12.69 0.40 -94.56
C PRO A 48 13.69 -0.64 -95.07
N GLY A 49 14.84 -0.19 -95.58
CA GLY A 49 15.91 -1.06 -96.11
C GLY A 49 16.65 -1.94 -95.09
N ASN A 50 16.33 -1.85 -93.80
CA ASN A 50 16.80 -2.78 -92.76
C ASN A 50 15.85 -3.97 -92.52
N TRP A 51 14.71 -4.00 -93.20
CA TRP A 51 13.69 -5.04 -93.11
C TRP A 51 13.63 -5.83 -94.42
N ASP A 52 13.42 -7.15 -94.34
CA ASP A 52 13.37 -8.07 -95.49
C ASP A 52 12.31 -7.73 -96.55
N GLN A 53 11.26 -7.01 -96.16
CA GLN A 53 10.20 -6.53 -97.05
C GLN A 53 10.39 -5.09 -97.56
N ASN A 54 11.48 -4.41 -97.17
CA ASN A 54 11.76 -3.02 -97.53
C ASN A 54 10.61 -2.03 -97.20
N VAL A 55 9.87 -2.32 -96.12
CA VAL A 55 8.82 -1.49 -95.51
C VAL A 55 8.93 -1.61 -93.99
N LEU A 56 8.41 -0.63 -93.24
CA LEU A 56 8.46 -0.66 -91.78
C LEU A 56 7.42 -1.61 -91.20
N PRO A 57 7.74 -2.37 -90.13
CA PRO A 57 6.75 -3.11 -89.37
C PRO A 57 5.66 -2.20 -88.80
N THR A 58 4.44 -2.73 -88.73
CA THR A 58 3.28 -2.09 -88.10
C THR A 58 2.85 -2.84 -86.84
N ILE A 59 1.84 -2.32 -86.14
CA ILE A 59 1.29 -2.94 -84.92
C ILE A 59 0.70 -4.35 -85.15
N ALA A 60 0.45 -4.75 -86.40
CA ALA A 60 -0.10 -6.07 -86.74
C ALA A 60 0.98 -7.13 -87.06
N ASP A 61 2.25 -6.73 -87.10
CA ASP A 61 3.35 -7.51 -87.67
C ASP A 61 4.28 -8.12 -86.61
N ASP A 62 4.65 -9.39 -86.78
CA ASP A 62 5.58 -10.08 -85.90
C ASP A 62 7.02 -9.85 -86.36
N VAL A 63 7.89 -9.38 -85.47
CA VAL A 63 9.27 -8.97 -85.75
C VAL A 63 10.28 -9.99 -85.21
N SER A 64 11.24 -10.39 -86.03
CA SER A 64 12.37 -11.24 -85.65
C SER A 64 13.70 -10.55 -85.92
N ILE A 65 14.55 -10.49 -84.89
CA ILE A 65 15.87 -9.87 -84.92
C ILE A 65 16.91 -10.92 -84.48
N ASN A 66 17.45 -11.64 -85.45
CA ASN A 66 18.41 -12.73 -85.22
C ASN A 66 19.85 -12.41 -85.68
N GLN A 67 20.04 -11.30 -86.40
CA GLN A 67 21.33 -10.90 -86.97
C GLN A 67 21.50 -9.38 -86.87
N ALA A 68 22.13 -8.89 -85.81
CA ALA A 68 22.44 -7.48 -85.63
C ALA A 68 23.84 -7.33 -85.03
N SER A 69 24.63 -6.41 -85.56
CA SER A 69 26.03 -6.19 -85.17
C SER A 69 26.25 -4.91 -84.34
N ALA A 70 25.21 -4.10 -84.18
CA ALA A 70 25.21 -2.87 -83.39
C ALA A 70 23.81 -2.62 -82.81
N ASP A 71 23.71 -1.67 -81.89
CA ASP A 71 22.45 -1.26 -81.26
C ASP A 71 21.44 -0.78 -82.32
N ILE A 72 20.18 -1.22 -82.18
CA ILE A 72 19.08 -0.86 -83.07
C ILE A 72 18.40 0.38 -82.51
N LEU A 73 18.30 1.43 -83.31
CA LEU A 73 17.79 2.74 -82.87
C LEU A 73 16.39 3.00 -83.43
N VAL A 74 15.43 3.30 -82.55
CA VAL A 74 14.07 3.73 -82.90
C VAL A 74 13.99 5.25 -82.69
N ASN A 75 14.25 6.02 -83.74
CA ASN A 75 14.32 7.49 -83.70
C ASN A 75 13.02 8.16 -84.20
N GLN A 76 12.11 7.41 -84.81
CA GLN A 76 10.75 7.83 -85.14
C GLN A 76 9.72 6.91 -84.45
N ALA A 77 8.44 7.06 -84.79
CA ALA A 77 7.39 6.20 -84.24
C ALA A 77 7.46 4.79 -84.87
N GLY A 78 7.84 3.80 -84.07
CA GLY A 78 7.84 2.38 -84.42
C GLY A 78 6.66 1.62 -83.83
N ALA A 79 6.27 0.51 -84.46
CA ALA A 79 5.27 -0.40 -83.92
C ALA A 79 5.59 -1.86 -84.30
N ALA A 80 5.21 -2.80 -83.43
CA ALA A 80 5.27 -4.23 -83.72
C ALA A 80 4.16 -4.95 -82.96
N ARG A 81 3.63 -6.03 -83.53
CA ARG A 81 2.75 -6.95 -82.79
C ARG A 81 3.56 -7.72 -81.74
N SER A 82 4.65 -8.36 -82.15
CA SER A 82 5.56 -9.08 -81.25
C SER A 82 7.00 -8.86 -81.69
N ILE A 83 7.96 -9.00 -80.77
CA ILE A 83 9.39 -8.89 -81.06
C ILE A 83 10.10 -10.11 -80.50
N SER A 84 10.83 -10.84 -81.35
CA SER A 84 11.71 -11.94 -80.94
C SER A 84 13.15 -11.59 -81.33
N MET A 85 13.92 -11.10 -80.36
CA MET A 85 15.30 -10.67 -80.56
C MET A 85 16.27 -11.62 -79.85
N MET A 86 17.04 -12.36 -80.65
CA MET A 86 17.98 -13.41 -80.21
C MET A 86 19.44 -12.95 -80.22
N THR A 87 19.68 -11.65 -80.37
CA THR A 87 21.00 -11.02 -80.43
C THR A 87 21.30 -10.29 -79.12
N SER A 88 22.58 -10.18 -78.75
CA SER A 88 23.00 -9.49 -77.52
C SER A 88 23.13 -7.97 -77.67
N VAL A 89 22.80 -7.40 -78.84
CA VAL A 89 22.83 -5.94 -79.06
C VAL A 89 21.65 -5.28 -78.36
N ASN A 90 21.68 -3.96 -78.17
CA ASN A 90 20.58 -3.29 -77.48
C ASN A 90 19.50 -2.82 -78.46
N LEU A 91 18.26 -2.74 -77.97
CA LEU A 91 17.17 -2.03 -78.62
C LEU A 91 17.01 -0.67 -77.93
N VAL A 92 17.20 0.43 -78.67
CA VAL A 92 17.22 1.79 -78.13
C VAL A 92 16.03 2.59 -78.67
N VAL A 93 15.08 2.91 -77.80
CA VAL A 93 13.89 3.70 -78.10
C VAL A 93 14.16 5.17 -77.78
N ASN A 94 14.51 5.96 -78.79
CA ASN A 94 14.77 7.40 -78.64
C ASN A 94 13.51 8.25 -78.86
N ASN A 95 12.54 7.79 -79.66
CA ASN A 95 11.27 8.49 -79.90
C ASN A 95 10.06 7.71 -79.37
N SER A 96 9.52 6.75 -80.13
CA SER A 96 8.43 5.92 -79.61
C SER A 96 8.39 4.53 -80.23
N LEU A 97 7.99 3.53 -79.42
CA LEU A 97 7.76 2.15 -79.87
C LEU A 97 6.49 1.59 -79.22
N THR A 98 5.53 1.12 -80.00
CA THR A 98 4.32 0.45 -79.49
C THR A 98 4.37 -1.06 -79.76
N ILE A 99 4.07 -1.88 -78.74
CA ILE A 99 4.11 -3.34 -78.80
C ILE A 99 2.75 -3.91 -78.39
N ASP A 100 2.13 -4.73 -79.24
CA ASP A 100 0.77 -5.27 -79.00
C ASP A 100 0.74 -6.56 -78.15
N GLN A 101 1.76 -7.41 -78.27
CA GLN A 101 1.85 -8.73 -77.64
C GLN A 101 3.22 -8.94 -77.00
N ASN A 102 3.91 -10.04 -77.32
CA ASN A 102 5.11 -10.45 -76.61
C ASN A 102 6.37 -9.84 -77.22
N ALA A 103 7.24 -9.26 -76.38
CA ALA A 103 8.59 -8.88 -76.78
C ALA A 103 9.61 -9.63 -75.92
N ASN A 104 10.44 -10.44 -76.55
CA ASN A 104 11.57 -11.11 -75.91
C ASN A 104 12.87 -10.53 -76.48
N ILE A 105 13.61 -9.82 -75.63
CA ILE A 105 14.83 -9.11 -76.01
C ILE A 105 16.03 -9.74 -75.30
N SER A 106 16.96 -10.30 -76.07
CA SER A 106 18.17 -10.94 -75.50
C SER A 106 19.19 -9.92 -74.97
N GLY A 107 19.35 -8.78 -75.64
CA GLY A 107 20.17 -7.65 -75.15
C GLY A 107 19.42 -6.72 -74.19
N GLN A 108 19.99 -5.53 -73.92
CA GLN A 108 19.29 -4.53 -73.12
C GLN A 108 18.25 -3.78 -73.95
N MET A 109 17.22 -3.28 -73.30
CA MET A 109 16.30 -2.31 -73.88
C MET A 109 16.49 -0.95 -73.21
N LYS A 110 16.84 0.07 -74.00
CA LYS A 110 17.09 1.43 -73.52
C LYS A 110 15.97 2.34 -73.98
N VAL A 111 15.35 3.09 -73.08
CA VAL A 111 14.18 3.93 -73.37
C VAL A 111 14.46 5.35 -72.96
N ALA A 112 14.74 6.22 -73.94
CA ALA A 112 14.85 7.67 -73.75
C ALA A 112 13.59 8.43 -74.21
N GLY A 113 12.82 7.84 -75.14
CA GLY A 113 11.50 8.33 -75.57
C GLY A 113 10.36 7.62 -74.83
N THR A 114 9.33 7.20 -75.56
CA THR A 114 8.14 6.51 -75.01
C THR A 114 8.04 5.07 -75.52
N LEU A 115 7.98 4.09 -74.61
CA LEU A 115 7.63 2.71 -74.93
C LEU A 115 6.18 2.44 -74.50
N THR A 116 5.34 1.95 -75.40
CA THR A 116 3.95 1.58 -75.07
C THR A 116 3.76 0.07 -75.24
N ALA A 117 3.29 -0.60 -74.20
CA ALA A 117 2.85 -1.99 -74.25
C ALA A 117 1.31 -2.02 -74.16
N ASN A 118 0.64 -2.46 -75.21
CA ASN A 118 -0.83 -2.53 -75.23
C ASN A 118 -1.33 -3.64 -74.29
N ALA A 119 -2.65 -3.70 -74.11
CA ALA A 119 -3.29 -4.62 -73.19
C ALA A 119 -2.85 -6.09 -73.39
N ASN A 120 -2.39 -6.72 -72.30
CA ASN A 120 -1.88 -8.10 -72.25
C ASN A 120 -0.52 -8.34 -72.95
N ALA A 121 0.17 -7.30 -73.42
CA ALA A 121 1.54 -7.41 -73.92
C ALA A 121 2.51 -7.85 -72.81
N SER A 122 3.46 -8.73 -73.12
CA SER A 122 4.48 -9.18 -72.16
C SER A 122 5.88 -8.88 -72.66
N LEU A 123 6.63 -8.07 -71.92
CA LEU A 123 7.97 -7.62 -72.25
C LEU A 123 9.01 -8.31 -71.35
N TRP A 124 9.97 -8.98 -71.98
CA TRP A 124 11.07 -9.70 -71.34
C TRP A 124 12.44 -9.25 -71.88
N PRO A 125 12.97 -8.12 -71.39
CA PRO A 125 14.32 -7.65 -71.68
C PRO A 125 15.33 -8.39 -70.81
N SER A 126 15.83 -9.54 -71.28
CA SER A 126 16.74 -10.38 -70.50
C SER A 126 18.10 -9.73 -70.21
N GLY A 127 18.57 -8.80 -71.05
CA GLY A 127 19.76 -7.97 -70.76
C GLY A 127 19.52 -6.85 -69.74
N GLY A 128 18.28 -6.64 -69.29
CA GLY A 128 17.88 -5.54 -68.42
C GLY A 128 17.38 -4.31 -69.18
N MET A 129 16.96 -3.29 -68.43
CA MET A 129 16.44 -2.02 -68.96
C MET A 129 17.33 -0.83 -68.59
N ASP A 130 17.40 0.20 -69.44
CA ASP A 130 17.89 1.54 -69.06
C ASP A 130 16.80 2.55 -69.41
N VAL A 131 16.02 2.97 -68.43
CA VAL A 131 14.86 3.84 -68.61
C VAL A 131 15.24 5.26 -68.22
N ARG A 132 15.15 6.19 -69.16
CA ARG A 132 15.38 7.62 -69.02
C ARG A 132 14.24 8.46 -69.61
N GLY A 133 13.15 7.81 -70.01
CA GLY A 133 11.93 8.40 -70.55
C GLY A 133 10.70 7.67 -70.00
N ASP A 134 9.66 7.53 -70.82
CA ASP A 134 8.36 7.01 -70.40
C ASP A 134 8.11 5.58 -70.88
N ILE A 135 7.50 4.76 -70.03
CA ILE A 135 6.95 3.45 -70.39
C ILE A 135 5.48 3.45 -69.99
N ASN A 136 4.58 3.18 -70.93
CA ASN A 136 3.14 3.07 -70.71
C ASN A 136 2.74 1.60 -70.82
N LEU A 137 2.25 1.03 -69.71
CA LEU A 137 1.81 -0.35 -69.60
C LEU A 137 0.27 -0.39 -69.48
N ASP A 138 -0.41 -0.79 -70.54
CA ASP A 138 -1.87 -0.92 -70.53
C ASP A 138 -2.34 -2.09 -69.64
N THR A 139 -3.66 -2.16 -69.41
CA THR A 139 -4.28 -3.18 -68.55
C THR A 139 -3.85 -4.59 -68.95
N GLY A 140 -3.35 -5.36 -67.97
CA GLY A 140 -2.91 -6.74 -68.16
C GLY A 140 -1.54 -6.90 -68.82
N SER A 141 -0.91 -5.82 -69.28
CA SER A 141 0.47 -5.88 -69.77
C SER A 141 1.47 -6.08 -68.64
N GLN A 142 2.63 -6.68 -68.93
CA GLN A 142 3.65 -6.98 -67.94
C GLN A 142 5.06 -6.68 -68.48
N LEU A 143 5.87 -5.97 -67.69
CA LEU A 143 7.31 -5.81 -67.89
C LEU A 143 8.05 -6.63 -66.84
N THR A 144 8.80 -7.65 -67.27
CA THR A 144 9.44 -8.61 -66.36
C THR A 144 10.97 -8.54 -66.47
N LEU A 145 11.63 -8.10 -65.40
CA LEU A 145 13.09 -7.94 -65.31
C LEU A 145 13.67 -9.17 -64.59
N MET A 146 14.40 -10.04 -65.30
CA MET A 146 14.79 -11.35 -64.74
C MET A 146 16.29 -11.65 -64.76
N ASN A 147 17.15 -10.95 -65.50
CA ASN A 147 18.55 -11.39 -65.66
C ASN A 147 19.61 -10.29 -65.88
N GLY A 148 19.20 -9.02 -65.97
CA GLY A 148 20.12 -7.90 -66.20
C GLY A 148 19.95 -6.77 -65.19
N ASN A 149 21.05 -6.07 -64.90
CA ASN A 149 21.01 -4.86 -64.09
C ASN A 149 20.19 -3.81 -64.84
N SER A 150 19.07 -3.41 -64.24
CA SER A 150 18.20 -2.40 -64.82
C SER A 150 18.45 -1.05 -64.15
N ILE A 151 18.31 0.04 -64.91
CA ILE A 151 18.52 1.40 -64.46
C ILE A 151 17.23 2.19 -64.68
N LEU A 152 16.82 2.92 -63.65
CA LEU A 152 15.85 4.00 -63.71
C LEU A 152 16.62 5.31 -63.54
N GLY A 153 16.83 6.02 -64.64
CA GLY A 153 17.45 7.33 -64.66
C GLY A 153 16.54 8.41 -64.08
N ASP A 154 17.07 9.64 -64.00
CA ASP A 154 16.29 10.79 -63.56
C ASP A 154 15.14 11.10 -64.54
N GLY A 155 13.93 11.29 -64.00
CA GLY A 155 12.70 11.50 -64.75
C GLY A 155 12.05 10.24 -65.33
N ALA A 156 12.60 9.04 -65.10
CA ALA A 156 12.04 7.80 -65.63
C ALA A 156 10.64 7.54 -65.07
N ALA A 157 9.66 7.27 -65.94
CA ALA A 157 8.28 7.01 -65.54
C ALA A 157 7.75 5.73 -66.19
N ILE A 158 7.27 4.79 -65.37
CA ILE A 158 6.54 3.60 -65.83
C ILE A 158 5.11 3.71 -65.31
N THR A 159 4.16 3.99 -66.19
CA THR A 159 2.77 4.31 -65.85
C THR A 159 1.79 3.37 -66.53
N GLY A 160 0.52 3.42 -66.11
CA GLY A 160 -0.56 2.59 -66.62
C GLY A 160 -0.88 1.39 -65.73
N ALA A 161 -2.01 0.74 -66.02
CA ALA A 161 -2.59 -0.33 -65.23
C ALA A 161 -1.84 -1.68 -65.33
N GLY A 162 -0.82 -1.79 -66.19
CA GLY A 162 0.04 -2.97 -66.30
C GLY A 162 1.05 -3.08 -65.15
N LEU A 163 1.80 -4.18 -65.12
CA LEU A 163 2.65 -4.57 -63.99
C LEU A 163 4.14 -4.58 -64.35
N VAL A 164 4.98 -3.96 -63.54
CA VAL A 164 6.42 -4.22 -63.50
C VAL A 164 6.70 -5.34 -62.51
N SER A 165 7.54 -6.32 -62.86
CA SER A 165 7.94 -7.37 -61.92
C SER A 165 9.40 -7.78 -62.05
N PHE A 166 10.03 -8.06 -60.92
CA PHE A 166 11.35 -8.68 -60.87
C PHE A 166 11.50 -9.58 -59.63
N GLY A 167 12.43 -10.53 -59.70
CA GLY A 167 12.68 -11.49 -58.62
C GLY A 167 14.15 -11.85 -58.40
N MET A 168 15.03 -11.38 -59.28
CA MET A 168 16.47 -11.58 -59.22
C MET A 168 17.16 -10.45 -60.01
N GLY A 169 18.46 -10.26 -59.77
CA GLY A 169 19.20 -9.10 -60.31
C GLY A 169 18.90 -7.81 -59.54
N SER A 170 19.38 -6.68 -60.06
CA SER A 170 19.25 -5.37 -59.42
C SER A 170 18.52 -4.35 -60.30
N VAL A 171 17.65 -3.54 -59.69
CA VAL A 171 17.11 -2.30 -60.27
C VAL A 171 17.76 -1.13 -59.56
N THR A 172 18.55 -0.33 -60.29
CA THR A 172 19.24 0.85 -59.76
C THR A 172 18.47 2.12 -60.10
N VAL A 173 18.12 2.91 -59.09
CA VAL A 173 17.49 4.23 -59.23
C VAL A 173 18.58 5.30 -59.13
N GLU A 174 18.87 6.01 -60.21
CA GLU A 174 19.92 7.04 -60.26
C GLU A 174 19.42 8.43 -59.88
N GLY A 175 18.15 8.74 -60.14
CA GLY A 175 17.52 10.04 -59.90
C GLY A 175 16.09 9.90 -59.38
N THR A 176 15.20 10.82 -59.78
CA THR A 176 13.77 10.69 -59.46
C THR A 176 13.08 9.78 -60.48
N ALA A 177 12.37 8.76 -60.03
CA ALA A 177 11.66 7.82 -60.91
C ALA A 177 10.27 7.50 -60.36
N THR A 178 9.35 7.12 -61.24
CA THR A 178 7.98 6.72 -60.87
C THR A 178 7.63 5.36 -61.47
N ILE A 179 7.02 4.48 -60.68
CA ILE A 179 6.39 3.24 -61.15
C ILE A 179 4.97 3.17 -60.60
N GLU A 180 3.98 2.94 -61.45
CA GLU A 180 2.60 2.80 -60.97
C GLU A 180 2.40 1.46 -60.23
N ASN A 181 2.66 0.33 -60.88
CA ASN A 181 2.46 -0.99 -60.27
C ASN A 181 3.73 -1.84 -60.33
N LEU A 182 4.17 -2.34 -59.17
CA LEU A 182 5.41 -3.09 -59.00
C LEU A 182 5.18 -4.39 -58.21
N THR A 183 5.76 -5.50 -58.64
CA THR A 183 5.85 -6.72 -57.83
C THR A 183 7.29 -7.21 -57.75
N MET A 184 7.84 -7.16 -56.54
CA MET A 184 9.19 -7.58 -56.23
C MET A 184 9.14 -8.88 -55.42
N THR A 185 9.61 -9.97 -56.02
CA THR A 185 9.63 -11.32 -55.41
C THR A 185 11.00 -11.70 -54.84
N GLY A 186 12.01 -10.88 -55.10
CA GLY A 186 13.43 -11.06 -54.78
C GLY A 186 14.28 -10.00 -55.46
N GLY A 187 15.61 -10.16 -55.45
CA GLY A 187 16.56 -9.22 -56.05
C GLY A 187 16.78 -7.95 -55.21
N ASP A 188 17.47 -6.97 -55.79
CA ASP A 188 17.87 -5.73 -55.12
C ASP A 188 17.24 -4.51 -55.80
N LEU A 189 16.48 -3.71 -55.06
CA LEU A 189 16.19 -2.33 -55.43
C LEU A 189 17.24 -1.44 -54.74
N GLN A 190 18.02 -0.69 -55.52
CA GLN A 190 19.22 -0.01 -55.05
C GLN A 190 19.41 1.36 -55.71
N GLY A 191 20.43 2.10 -55.27
CA GLY A 191 20.83 3.38 -55.86
C GLY A 191 20.44 4.61 -55.04
N PRO A 192 21.05 5.77 -55.31
CA PRO A 192 20.86 6.99 -54.53
C PRO A 192 19.54 7.73 -54.81
N GLY A 193 18.80 7.32 -55.84
CA GLY A 193 17.61 7.99 -56.31
C GLY A 193 16.37 7.78 -55.44
N ALA A 194 15.30 8.48 -55.81
CA ALA A 194 13.98 8.38 -55.18
C ALA A 194 13.01 7.69 -56.14
N LEU A 195 12.50 6.52 -55.75
CA LEU A 195 11.43 5.84 -56.47
C LEU A 195 10.08 6.17 -55.84
N THR A 196 9.14 6.68 -56.63
CA THR A 196 7.75 6.90 -56.21
C THR A 196 6.83 5.83 -56.78
N ILE A 197 6.06 5.20 -55.91
CA ILE A 197 4.97 4.29 -56.27
C ILE A 197 3.65 5.05 -56.23
N THR A 198 2.90 5.02 -57.34
CA THR A 198 1.60 5.71 -57.46
C THR A 198 0.40 4.77 -57.48
N GLY A 199 0.60 3.47 -57.70
CA GLY A 199 -0.41 2.41 -57.65
C GLY A 199 -0.08 1.37 -56.57
N THR A 200 0.08 0.09 -56.94
CA THR A 200 0.36 -0.98 -55.97
C THR A 200 1.79 -1.52 -56.09
N MET A 201 2.52 -1.54 -54.97
CA MET A 201 3.77 -2.30 -54.82
C MET A 201 3.53 -3.55 -53.97
N ASN A 202 3.75 -4.74 -54.53
CA ASN A 202 3.79 -6.00 -53.79
C ASN A 202 5.25 -6.38 -53.52
N TRP A 203 5.65 -6.33 -52.25
CA TRP A 203 6.98 -6.69 -51.80
C TRP A 203 6.96 -8.06 -51.11
N GLN A 204 7.30 -9.09 -51.88
CA GLN A 204 7.24 -10.52 -51.52
C GLN A 204 8.62 -11.13 -51.24
N GLY A 205 9.70 -10.36 -51.42
CA GLY A 205 11.05 -10.73 -51.04
C GLY A 205 12.09 -9.80 -51.67
N GLY A 206 13.35 -9.95 -51.25
CA GLY A 206 14.48 -9.16 -51.77
C GLY A 206 14.83 -7.96 -50.89
N ASN A 207 15.83 -7.19 -51.33
CA ASN A 207 16.43 -6.12 -50.54
C ASN A 207 16.14 -4.74 -51.14
N LEU A 208 15.76 -3.80 -50.30
CA LEU A 208 15.99 -2.38 -50.51
C LEU A 208 17.40 -2.10 -49.97
N SER A 209 18.41 -2.04 -50.83
CA SER A 209 19.82 -2.07 -50.39
C SER A 209 20.58 -0.80 -50.72
N SER A 210 21.41 -0.35 -49.77
CA SER A 210 22.29 0.80 -49.91
C SER A 210 23.76 0.43 -50.04
N ASN A 211 24.10 -0.77 -50.55
CA ASN A 211 25.49 -1.31 -50.58
C ASN A 211 26.56 -0.35 -51.15
N SER A 212 26.16 0.78 -51.74
CA SER A 212 27.05 1.92 -51.99
C SER A 212 26.45 3.31 -51.68
N TYR A 213 25.12 3.51 -51.64
CA TYR A 213 24.47 4.82 -51.43
C TYR A 213 23.05 4.68 -50.83
N PRO A 214 22.60 5.60 -49.95
CA PRO A 214 21.23 5.59 -49.41
C PRO A 214 20.20 5.94 -50.48
N GLY A 215 19.11 5.18 -50.56
CA GLY A 215 17.99 5.40 -51.49
C GLY A 215 16.70 5.81 -50.79
N THR A 216 15.73 6.29 -51.56
CA THR A 216 14.39 6.66 -51.05
C THR A 216 13.29 5.91 -51.80
N LEU A 217 12.34 5.32 -51.06
CA LEU A 217 11.09 4.78 -51.60
C LEU A 217 9.93 5.63 -51.09
N ASN A 218 9.13 6.20 -51.98
CA ASN A 218 7.93 6.95 -51.65
C ASN A 218 6.69 6.18 -52.09
N ILE A 219 5.74 5.96 -51.18
CA ILE A 219 4.41 5.43 -51.49
C ILE A 219 3.44 6.60 -51.45
N ALA A 220 2.93 7.01 -52.62
CA ALA A 220 2.03 8.15 -52.74
C ALA A 220 0.71 7.95 -51.95
N ASP A 221 -0.02 9.03 -51.68
CA ASP A 221 -1.25 9.06 -50.87
C ASP A 221 -2.39 8.12 -51.35
N THR A 222 -2.38 7.78 -52.64
CA THR A 222 -3.34 6.87 -53.28
C THR A 222 -2.78 5.46 -53.51
N ALA A 223 -1.49 5.27 -53.19
CA ALA A 223 -0.77 4.03 -53.45
C ALA A 223 -0.86 3.05 -52.28
N THR A 224 -0.54 1.78 -52.56
CA THR A 224 -0.50 0.71 -51.56
C THR A 224 0.80 -0.08 -51.66
N LEU A 225 1.48 -0.26 -50.52
CA LEU A 225 2.62 -1.16 -50.34
C LEU A 225 2.17 -2.42 -49.57
N ASN A 226 2.19 -3.59 -50.21
CA ASN A 226 1.89 -4.87 -49.57
C ASN A 226 3.18 -5.63 -49.25
N ILE A 227 3.50 -5.77 -47.97
CA ILE A 227 4.65 -6.51 -47.45
C ILE A 227 4.15 -7.91 -47.03
N SER A 228 4.54 -8.92 -47.80
CA SER A 228 4.00 -10.29 -47.68
C SER A 228 5.06 -11.39 -47.87
N GLY A 229 6.33 -11.03 -47.94
CA GLY A 229 7.43 -11.97 -48.10
C GLY A 229 8.03 -12.44 -46.77
N PHE A 230 8.87 -13.48 -46.83
CA PHE A 230 9.65 -13.97 -45.68
C PHE A 230 11.09 -13.46 -45.63
N ASN A 231 11.56 -12.78 -46.70
CA ASN A 231 12.93 -12.32 -46.88
C ASN A 231 12.94 -10.85 -47.36
N ASN A 232 12.22 -9.97 -46.66
CA ASN A 232 12.16 -8.55 -46.98
C ASN A 232 13.21 -7.82 -46.13
N ASN A 233 14.21 -7.19 -46.76
CA ASN A 233 15.23 -6.43 -46.04
C ASN A 233 15.30 -4.98 -46.50
N ILE A 234 15.50 -4.05 -45.56
CA ILE A 234 15.74 -2.63 -45.79
C ILE A 234 17.09 -2.29 -45.17
N GLN A 235 18.02 -1.78 -45.97
CA GLN A 235 19.39 -1.49 -45.54
C GLN A 235 19.78 -0.09 -45.98
N GLY A 236 19.90 0.85 -45.04
CA GLY A 236 20.27 2.26 -45.28
C GLY A 236 19.26 3.08 -46.10
N TRP A 237 18.01 2.65 -46.22
CA TRP A 237 16.99 3.34 -47.04
C TRP A 237 16.06 4.21 -46.19
N THR A 238 15.45 5.20 -46.83
CA THR A 238 14.29 5.91 -46.29
C THR A 238 13.03 5.45 -47.03
N VAL A 239 12.03 4.97 -46.31
CA VAL A 239 10.72 4.59 -46.87
C VAL A 239 9.67 5.56 -46.35
N ASN A 240 9.12 6.39 -47.23
CA ASN A 240 8.05 7.33 -46.93
C ASN A 240 6.70 6.75 -47.37
N ILE A 241 5.75 6.68 -46.46
CA ILE A 241 4.42 6.11 -46.67
C ILE A 241 3.40 7.21 -46.49
N ASP A 242 2.98 7.85 -47.58
CA ASP A 242 1.86 8.80 -47.58
C ASP A 242 0.51 8.10 -47.88
N GLY A 243 0.56 6.93 -48.54
CA GLY A 243 -0.59 6.05 -48.76
C GLY A 243 -0.71 4.92 -47.73
N ILE A 244 -1.00 3.70 -48.17
CA ILE A 244 -1.22 2.55 -47.28
C ILE A 244 -0.04 1.58 -47.36
N ALA A 245 0.47 1.12 -46.21
CA ALA A 245 1.39 -0.01 -46.13
C ALA A 245 0.76 -1.15 -45.31
N ASN A 246 0.69 -2.36 -45.89
CA ASN A 246 0.12 -3.55 -45.26
C ASN A 246 1.22 -4.59 -45.01
N TRP A 247 1.59 -4.81 -43.75
CA TRP A 247 2.45 -5.91 -43.35
C TRP A 247 1.60 -7.13 -42.93
N THR A 248 1.65 -8.17 -43.74
CA THR A 248 0.70 -9.31 -43.71
C THR A 248 1.38 -10.65 -43.44
N GLN A 249 2.68 -10.78 -43.71
CA GLN A 249 3.43 -12.00 -43.47
C GLN A 249 4.94 -11.73 -43.33
N GLY A 250 5.62 -12.61 -42.60
CA GLY A 250 7.07 -12.73 -42.54
C GLY A 250 7.78 -11.65 -41.72
N ASP A 251 9.07 -11.86 -41.50
CA ASP A 251 9.94 -10.91 -40.83
C ASP A 251 10.44 -9.85 -41.82
N VAL A 252 10.68 -8.64 -41.31
CA VAL A 252 11.33 -7.56 -42.07
C VAL A 252 12.67 -7.25 -41.41
N GLY A 253 13.77 -7.48 -42.12
CA GLY A 253 15.09 -7.02 -41.69
C GLY A 253 15.22 -5.52 -41.91
N ASN A 254 15.53 -4.76 -40.87
CA ASN A 254 15.83 -3.34 -40.95
C ASN A 254 17.27 -3.12 -40.46
N GLU A 255 18.09 -2.47 -41.26
CA GLU A 255 19.49 -2.15 -40.97
C GLU A 255 19.71 -0.67 -41.25
N ALA A 256 19.86 0.13 -40.19
CA ALA A 256 20.10 1.56 -40.26
C ALA A 256 19.14 2.31 -41.22
N SER A 257 17.89 1.86 -41.33
CA SER A 257 16.89 2.45 -42.22
C SER A 257 15.79 3.18 -41.45
N THR A 258 15.17 4.14 -42.12
CA THR A 258 14.11 4.99 -41.55
C THR A 258 12.81 4.76 -42.30
N ILE A 259 11.74 4.44 -41.58
CA ILE A 259 10.39 4.34 -42.12
C ILE A 259 9.60 5.54 -41.60
N ASN A 260 9.02 6.34 -42.49
CA ASN A 260 8.18 7.47 -42.14
C ASN A 260 6.75 7.19 -42.61
N VAL A 261 5.82 7.04 -41.67
CA VAL A 261 4.39 7.06 -41.95
C VAL A 261 3.96 8.52 -41.95
N GLY A 262 3.72 9.08 -43.14
CA GLY A 262 3.34 10.48 -43.34
C GLY A 262 1.97 10.79 -42.73
N ALA A 263 1.60 12.08 -42.64
CA ALA A 263 0.38 12.49 -41.94
C ALA A 263 -0.93 11.93 -42.53
N LEU A 264 -0.94 11.58 -43.82
CA LEU A 264 -2.04 10.88 -44.50
C LEU A 264 -1.84 9.36 -44.56
N GLY A 265 -0.64 8.91 -44.20
CA GLY A 265 -0.23 7.52 -44.33
C GLY A 265 -0.85 6.61 -43.29
N GLU A 266 -1.04 5.36 -43.69
CA GLU A 266 -1.55 4.29 -42.85
C GLU A 266 -0.58 3.10 -42.88
N PHE A 267 -0.17 2.62 -41.72
CA PHE A 267 0.61 1.41 -41.59
C PHE A 267 -0.17 0.33 -40.84
N ASN A 268 -0.58 -0.69 -41.59
CA ASN A 268 -1.41 -1.81 -41.15
C ASN A 268 -0.54 -3.03 -40.82
N ILE A 269 -0.56 -3.44 -39.56
CA ILE A 269 0.13 -4.62 -39.04
C ILE A 269 -0.91 -5.73 -38.84
N SER A 270 -0.82 -6.78 -39.64
CA SER A 270 -1.77 -7.91 -39.62
C SER A 270 -1.09 -9.28 -39.58
N VAL A 271 0.24 -9.32 -39.46
CA VAL A 271 0.99 -10.56 -39.33
C VAL A 271 0.59 -11.30 -38.05
N SER A 272 0.35 -12.61 -38.14
CA SER A 272 -0.03 -13.41 -36.96
C SER A 272 1.14 -13.65 -36.01
N TYR A 273 2.35 -13.75 -36.57
CA TYR A 273 3.63 -13.75 -35.87
C TYR A 273 4.67 -13.17 -36.84
N GLY A 274 5.62 -12.41 -36.31
CA GLY A 274 6.67 -11.80 -37.12
C GLY A 274 7.44 -10.77 -36.31
N THR A 275 8.63 -10.44 -36.78
CA THR A 275 9.46 -9.38 -36.19
C THR A 275 9.88 -8.41 -37.28
N TRP A 276 9.61 -7.13 -37.05
CA TRP A 276 10.32 -6.06 -37.73
C TRP A 276 11.63 -5.88 -36.97
N ARG A 277 12.70 -6.47 -37.49
CA ARG A 277 13.96 -6.66 -36.79
C ARG A 277 14.88 -5.48 -36.99
N ASP A 278 15.52 -5.04 -35.92
CA ASP A 278 16.72 -4.22 -36.04
C ASP A 278 17.90 -5.18 -36.13
N THR A 279 18.39 -5.39 -37.34
CA THR A 279 19.21 -6.56 -37.71
C THR A 279 20.48 -6.68 -36.85
N TYR A 280 21.06 -5.56 -36.43
CA TYR A 280 22.23 -5.51 -35.55
C TYR A 280 21.94 -5.08 -34.12
N GLN A 281 20.68 -4.75 -33.79
CA GLN A 281 20.28 -4.26 -32.47
C GLN A 281 21.13 -3.07 -32.00
N ASP A 282 21.51 -2.20 -32.94
CA ASP A 282 22.36 -1.04 -32.71
C ASP A 282 21.56 0.25 -32.46
N GLY A 283 20.23 0.18 -32.63
CA GLY A 283 19.32 1.30 -32.42
C GLY A 283 19.34 2.34 -33.54
N LEU A 284 19.96 2.04 -34.68
CA LEU A 284 20.00 2.96 -35.82
C LEU A 284 18.74 2.89 -36.70
N SER A 285 18.00 1.79 -36.62
CA SER A 285 16.74 1.59 -37.32
C SER A 285 15.58 2.32 -36.63
N THR A 286 14.78 3.08 -37.37
CA THR A 286 13.65 3.84 -36.79
C THR A 286 12.35 3.75 -37.61
N ILE A 287 11.23 3.84 -36.91
CA ILE A 287 9.89 4.02 -37.48
C ILE A 287 9.29 5.30 -36.88
N ASN A 288 9.02 6.29 -37.72
CA ASN A 288 8.38 7.55 -37.34
C ASN A 288 6.94 7.56 -37.83
N ASN A 289 5.99 7.65 -36.90
CA ASN A 289 4.57 7.73 -37.19
C ASN A 289 4.05 9.16 -37.00
N TYR A 290 3.71 9.82 -38.11
CA TYR A 290 2.96 11.07 -38.15
C TYR A 290 1.50 10.86 -38.58
N GLY A 291 1.19 9.73 -39.21
CA GLY A 291 -0.14 9.33 -39.66
C GLY A 291 -0.83 8.37 -38.71
N THR A 292 -1.25 7.21 -39.22
CA THR A 292 -1.95 6.19 -38.45
C THR A 292 -1.23 4.85 -38.49
N ILE A 293 -1.00 4.24 -37.33
CA ILE A 293 -0.67 2.81 -37.23
C ILE A 293 -1.91 2.07 -36.77
N ASN A 294 -2.29 1.03 -37.50
CA ASN A 294 -3.35 0.10 -37.12
C ASN A 294 -2.75 -1.29 -36.96
N SER A 295 -3.14 -2.00 -35.91
CA SER A 295 -2.73 -3.39 -35.73
C SER A 295 -3.89 -4.29 -35.34
N VAL A 296 -3.92 -5.44 -36.00
CA VAL A 296 -4.65 -6.66 -35.59
C VAL A 296 -3.69 -7.84 -35.47
N GLY A 297 -2.37 -7.57 -35.54
CA GLY A 297 -1.31 -8.56 -35.58
C GLY A 297 -1.00 -9.17 -34.23
N GLY A 298 -0.42 -10.36 -34.27
CA GLY A 298 -0.03 -11.12 -33.09
C GLY A 298 -1.17 -11.95 -32.53
N MET A 299 -0.81 -12.94 -31.72
CA MET A 299 -1.75 -13.78 -31.00
C MET A 299 -1.31 -13.90 -29.54
N ALA A 300 -2.24 -14.31 -28.67
CA ALA A 300 -1.96 -14.44 -27.25
C ALA A 300 -0.71 -15.32 -27.00
N GLY A 301 0.30 -14.77 -26.33
CA GLY A 301 1.57 -15.45 -26.03
C GLY A 301 2.60 -15.47 -27.16
N MET A 302 2.28 -14.97 -28.36
CA MET A 302 3.21 -14.80 -29.46
C MET A 302 3.02 -13.40 -30.08
N PRO A 303 3.64 -12.37 -29.47
CA PRO A 303 3.49 -11.01 -29.95
C PRO A 303 4.19 -10.81 -31.30
N VAL A 304 3.72 -9.81 -32.05
CA VAL A 304 4.49 -9.22 -33.15
C VAL A 304 5.50 -8.25 -32.56
N ALA A 305 6.78 -8.47 -32.85
CA ALA A 305 7.84 -7.66 -32.28
C ALA A 305 8.28 -6.53 -33.23
N ILE A 306 8.46 -5.34 -32.68
CA ILE A 306 9.05 -4.16 -33.34
C ILE A 306 10.34 -3.82 -32.59
N GLU A 307 11.48 -4.07 -33.22
CA GLU A 307 12.81 -3.81 -32.67
C GLU A 307 13.40 -2.44 -33.06
N PRO A 308 13.06 -1.82 -34.20
CA PRO A 308 13.41 -0.42 -34.45
C PRO A 308 12.85 0.53 -33.38
N GLY A 309 13.53 1.65 -33.16
CA GLY A 309 13.01 2.73 -32.33
C GLY A 309 11.69 3.27 -32.92
N LEU A 310 10.62 3.30 -32.13
CA LEU A 310 9.28 3.67 -32.60
C LEU A 310 8.87 5.04 -32.05
N ASN A 311 8.81 6.03 -32.93
CA ASN A 311 8.37 7.39 -32.58
C ASN A 311 6.91 7.58 -33.00
N LEU A 312 6.03 7.81 -32.04
CA LEU A 312 4.59 7.96 -32.22
C LEU A 312 4.16 9.40 -31.96
N THR A 313 3.84 10.13 -33.03
CA THR A 313 3.25 11.48 -32.96
C THR A 313 1.86 11.56 -33.62
N GLY A 314 1.56 10.63 -34.53
CA GLY A 314 0.23 10.39 -35.08
C GLY A 314 -0.64 9.49 -34.19
N ALA A 315 -1.67 8.87 -34.76
CA ALA A 315 -2.56 7.96 -34.05
C ALA A 315 -2.04 6.51 -34.08
N ALA A 316 -2.34 5.73 -33.04
CA ALA A 316 -2.01 4.31 -32.97
C ALA A 316 -3.20 3.50 -32.41
N PHE A 317 -3.73 2.57 -33.21
CA PHE A 317 -4.86 1.72 -32.86
C PHE A 317 -4.45 0.25 -32.83
N ILE A 318 -4.51 -0.38 -31.67
CA ILE A 318 -4.24 -1.80 -31.46
C ILE A 318 -5.58 -2.49 -31.27
N ASN A 319 -6.17 -2.90 -32.39
CA ASN A 319 -7.55 -3.37 -32.50
C ASN A 319 -7.72 -4.83 -32.03
N ALA A 320 -6.66 -5.63 -32.13
CA ALA A 320 -6.60 -7.01 -31.65
C ALA A 320 -5.15 -7.47 -31.50
N GLY A 321 -4.94 -8.63 -30.90
CA GLY A 321 -3.63 -9.28 -30.87
C GLY A 321 -2.66 -8.70 -29.85
N SER A 322 -1.37 -8.90 -30.07
CA SER A 322 -0.32 -8.51 -29.13
C SER A 322 0.89 -7.96 -29.89
N ILE A 323 1.31 -6.75 -29.55
CA ILE A 323 2.53 -6.13 -30.09
C ILE A 323 3.54 -5.94 -28.97
N GLU A 324 4.80 -6.28 -29.24
CA GLU A 324 5.92 -6.06 -28.35
C GLU A 324 6.92 -5.07 -28.95
N LEU A 325 7.26 -4.04 -28.21
CA LEU A 325 8.20 -2.99 -28.60
C LEU A 325 9.52 -3.20 -27.86
N ARG A 326 10.63 -3.26 -28.60
CA ARG A 326 11.96 -3.63 -28.08
C ARG A 326 13.06 -2.59 -28.37
N GLY A 327 12.77 -1.58 -29.20
CA GLY A 327 13.74 -0.56 -29.61
C GLY A 327 13.71 0.74 -28.82
N GLY A 328 12.79 0.90 -27.86
CA GLY A 328 12.47 2.21 -27.28
C GLY A 328 11.74 3.13 -28.25
N GLY A 329 11.78 4.44 -27.98
CA GLY A 329 11.23 5.48 -28.85
C GLY A 329 10.55 6.63 -28.10
N TRP A 330 9.87 7.49 -28.85
CA TRP A 330 9.20 8.68 -28.34
C TRP A 330 7.68 8.62 -28.51
N PHE A 331 6.91 8.78 -27.43
CA PHE A 331 5.46 8.72 -27.43
C PHE A 331 4.85 10.09 -27.12
N ASN A 332 4.18 10.64 -28.12
CA ASN A 332 3.28 11.77 -28.02
C ASN A 332 2.01 11.44 -28.82
N VAL A 333 1.21 10.52 -28.29
CA VAL A 333 0.22 9.76 -29.05
C VAL A 333 -1.08 9.53 -28.30
N ASP A 334 -2.18 9.50 -29.05
CA ASP A 334 -3.41 8.84 -28.64
C ASP A 334 -3.29 7.34 -29.00
N LEU A 335 -2.99 6.51 -27.99
CA LEU A 335 -2.78 5.07 -28.12
C LEU A 335 -4.05 4.33 -27.68
N GLU A 336 -4.83 3.85 -28.63
CA GLU A 336 -6.02 3.05 -28.34
C GLU A 336 -5.68 1.56 -28.35
N ILE A 337 -6.00 0.86 -27.26
CA ILE A 337 -5.81 -0.58 -27.13
C ILE A 337 -7.18 -1.21 -26.89
N ALA A 338 -7.64 -2.05 -27.81
CA ALA A 338 -8.91 -2.75 -27.69
C ALA A 338 -8.92 -3.74 -26.50
N PRO A 339 -10.09 -4.11 -25.93
CA PRO A 339 -10.18 -4.91 -24.70
C PRO A 339 -9.39 -6.23 -24.69
N ASN A 340 -9.23 -6.86 -25.85
CA ASN A 340 -8.53 -8.15 -26.02
C ASN A 340 -7.14 -8.00 -26.65
N ALA A 341 -6.64 -6.77 -26.74
CA ALA A 341 -5.34 -6.45 -27.29
C ALA A 341 -4.32 -6.12 -26.19
N GLU A 342 -3.05 -6.25 -26.53
CA GLU A 342 -1.93 -5.96 -25.63
C GLU A 342 -0.80 -5.21 -26.37
N VAL A 343 -0.22 -4.23 -25.69
CA VAL A 343 1.05 -3.60 -26.07
C VAL A 343 2.03 -3.86 -24.95
N VAL A 344 3.18 -4.44 -25.28
CA VAL A 344 4.26 -4.78 -24.34
C VAL A 344 5.47 -3.92 -24.65
N LEU A 345 6.00 -3.25 -23.65
CA LEU A 345 7.33 -2.65 -23.70
C LEU A 345 8.30 -3.66 -23.06
N ASP A 346 9.28 -4.18 -23.79
CA ASP A 346 10.20 -5.19 -23.26
C ASP A 346 11.66 -4.74 -23.21
N ASN A 347 12.11 -3.90 -24.15
CA ASN A 347 13.48 -3.40 -24.13
C ASN A 347 13.55 -1.95 -24.66
N GLY A 348 14.51 -1.19 -24.13
CA GLY A 348 14.80 0.16 -24.55
C GLY A 348 14.11 1.25 -23.73
N LEU A 349 14.46 2.50 -24.04
CA LEU A 349 13.93 3.70 -23.40
C LEU A 349 12.73 4.24 -24.19
N PHE A 350 11.57 4.30 -23.56
CA PHE A 350 10.33 4.85 -24.08
C PHE A 350 10.02 6.17 -23.39
N VAL A 351 10.20 7.27 -24.10
CA VAL A 351 9.95 8.61 -23.56
C VAL A 351 8.50 9.00 -23.83
N ALA A 352 7.70 9.13 -22.78
CA ALA A 352 6.26 9.40 -22.87
C ALA A 352 5.95 10.86 -22.51
N GLU A 353 5.99 11.76 -23.49
CA GLU A 353 5.47 13.12 -23.31
C GLU A 353 3.95 13.12 -23.19
N LYS A 354 3.29 12.32 -24.02
CA LYS A 354 1.85 12.09 -23.97
C LYS A 354 1.57 10.65 -24.37
N ILE A 355 0.90 9.94 -23.47
CA ILE A 355 0.13 8.76 -23.80
C ILE A 355 -1.28 9.08 -23.37
N GLN A 356 -2.24 8.96 -24.26
CA GLN A 356 -3.65 9.08 -23.93
C GLN A 356 -4.37 7.88 -24.52
N GLN A 357 -5.13 7.15 -23.71
CA GLN A 357 -5.95 6.04 -24.17
C GLN A 357 -7.41 6.51 -24.27
N PRO A 358 -7.86 7.09 -25.40
CA PRO A 358 -9.26 7.51 -25.57
C PRO A 358 -10.22 6.30 -25.47
N GLY A 359 -11.51 6.54 -25.26
CA GLY A 359 -12.54 5.47 -25.22
C GLY A 359 -13.04 5.06 -23.81
N ALA A 360 -13.81 3.97 -23.72
CA ALA A 360 -14.39 3.47 -22.47
C ALA A 360 -13.34 2.85 -21.52
N ASN A 361 -13.72 2.52 -20.28
CA ASN A 361 -12.84 1.92 -19.24
C ASN A 361 -12.38 0.47 -19.57
N GLN A 362 -12.74 -0.06 -20.74
CA GLN A 362 -12.41 -1.41 -21.19
C GLN A 362 -11.18 -1.46 -22.10
N ALA A 363 -10.17 -0.60 -21.89
CA ALA A 363 -8.94 -0.68 -22.66
C ALA A 363 -8.24 -2.04 -22.50
N GLY A 364 -7.47 -2.44 -23.50
CA GLY A 364 -6.57 -3.59 -23.42
C GLY A 364 -5.38 -3.34 -22.51
N ARG A 365 -4.43 -4.28 -22.49
CA ARG A 365 -3.32 -4.28 -21.53
C ARG A 365 -2.13 -3.49 -22.08
N PHE A 366 -1.65 -2.53 -21.30
CA PHE A 366 -0.38 -1.84 -21.55
C PHE A 366 0.67 -2.33 -20.56
N VAL A 367 1.65 -3.08 -21.04
CA VAL A 367 2.61 -3.81 -20.19
C VAL A 367 3.97 -3.16 -20.27
N VAL A 368 4.60 -2.97 -19.11
CA VAL A 368 5.98 -2.50 -18.99
C VAL A 368 6.80 -3.63 -18.36
N GLY A 369 7.72 -4.18 -19.16
CA GLY A 369 8.57 -5.33 -18.85
C GLY A 369 8.01 -6.65 -19.36
N ASN A 370 8.87 -7.47 -19.96
CA ASN A 370 8.61 -8.88 -20.28
C ASN A 370 9.88 -9.74 -20.13
N GLY A 371 10.80 -9.31 -19.25
CA GLY A 371 12.10 -9.94 -19.00
C GLY A 371 13.29 -9.11 -19.49
N GLY A 372 13.11 -8.25 -20.50
CA GLY A 372 14.09 -7.25 -20.94
C GLY A 372 14.07 -5.96 -20.12
N ASP A 373 15.02 -5.05 -20.39
CA ASP A 373 15.15 -3.75 -19.68
C ASP A 373 14.28 -2.67 -20.35
N ALA A 374 12.98 -2.69 -20.04
CA ALA A 374 12.02 -1.71 -20.55
C ALA A 374 11.91 -0.52 -19.61
N ARG A 375 12.19 0.69 -20.10
CA ARG A 375 12.11 1.91 -19.30
C ARG A 375 11.10 2.89 -19.88
N LEU A 376 9.97 3.08 -19.20
CA LEU A 376 8.96 4.09 -19.54
C LEU A 376 9.24 5.38 -18.76
N GLU A 377 9.76 6.41 -19.41
CA GLU A 377 10.14 7.67 -18.79
C GLU A 377 9.13 8.78 -19.11
N VAL A 378 8.52 9.38 -18.07
CA VAL A 378 7.72 10.60 -18.24
C VAL A 378 8.61 11.83 -18.02
N PRO A 379 8.81 12.70 -19.03
CA PRO A 379 9.67 13.88 -18.91
C PRO A 379 9.18 14.89 -17.86
N VAL A 380 10.09 15.76 -17.43
CA VAL A 380 9.76 16.86 -16.52
C VAL A 380 8.63 17.74 -17.07
N ASN A 381 7.72 18.18 -16.21
CA ASN A 381 6.54 18.99 -16.55
C ASN A 381 5.55 18.34 -17.53
N GLN A 382 5.65 17.03 -17.77
CA GLN A 382 4.67 16.28 -18.57
C GLN A 382 3.76 15.43 -17.70
N VAL A 383 2.58 15.14 -18.23
CA VAL A 383 1.59 14.23 -17.64
C VAL A 383 1.20 13.18 -18.68
N ALA A 384 1.54 11.92 -18.43
CA ALA A 384 1.11 10.80 -19.25
C ALA A 384 -0.08 10.08 -18.61
N PHE A 385 -0.99 9.53 -19.43
CA PHE A 385 -2.19 8.84 -18.98
C PHE A 385 -2.23 7.40 -19.50
N ALA A 386 -2.47 6.45 -18.60
CA ALA A 386 -2.69 5.05 -18.93
C ALA A 386 -3.95 4.54 -18.22
N LYS A 387 -4.73 3.64 -18.82
CA LYS A 387 -5.89 3.05 -18.15
C LYS A 387 -5.52 1.75 -17.44
N ARG A 388 -5.09 0.74 -18.19
CA ARG A 388 -4.77 -0.60 -17.67
C ARG A 388 -3.31 -0.94 -17.88
N ILE A 389 -2.51 -0.72 -16.84
CA ILE A 389 -1.08 -0.97 -16.87
C ILE A 389 -0.73 -2.25 -16.11
N GLU A 390 0.24 -3.00 -16.63
CA GLU A 390 0.91 -4.06 -15.87
C GLU A 390 2.40 -3.78 -15.79
N LEU A 391 2.95 -3.80 -14.59
CA LEU A 391 4.38 -3.67 -14.35
C LEU A 391 4.95 -5.04 -13.96
N ARG A 392 5.88 -5.53 -14.77
CA ARG A 392 6.43 -6.89 -14.70
C ARG A 392 7.95 -6.85 -14.58
N ALA A 393 8.57 -8.04 -14.52
CA ALA A 393 10.01 -8.18 -14.42
C ALA A 393 10.71 -7.50 -15.61
N GLY A 394 11.79 -6.76 -15.31
CA GLY A 394 12.52 -5.96 -16.30
C GLY A 394 11.89 -4.60 -16.63
N GLY A 395 10.65 -4.36 -16.20
CA GLY A 395 9.98 -3.07 -16.38
C GLY A 395 10.38 -2.03 -15.35
N THR A 396 10.62 -0.81 -15.82
CA THR A 396 10.89 0.36 -15.00
C THR A 396 9.99 1.53 -15.44
N ILE A 397 9.22 2.09 -14.51
CA ILE A 397 8.51 3.38 -14.72
C ILE A 397 9.35 4.49 -14.08
N ALA A 398 9.81 5.43 -14.90
CA ALA A 398 10.81 6.43 -14.53
C ALA A 398 10.41 7.86 -14.91
N GLY A 399 11.32 8.80 -14.63
CA GLY A 399 11.25 10.18 -15.09
C GLY A 399 10.76 11.15 -14.02
N PHE A 400 10.79 12.43 -14.35
CA PHE A 400 10.48 13.53 -13.45
C PHE A 400 9.02 14.00 -13.53
N GLY A 401 8.27 13.54 -14.53
CA GLY A 401 6.87 13.89 -14.73
C GLY A 401 5.87 13.01 -14.00
N GLU A 402 4.59 13.27 -14.26
CA GLU A 402 3.46 12.57 -13.65
C GLU A 402 2.93 11.45 -14.57
N LEU A 403 2.78 10.25 -14.04
CA LEU A 403 2.05 9.16 -14.72
C LEU A 403 0.71 8.96 -14.01
N ARG A 404 -0.40 9.23 -14.70
CA ARG A 404 -1.76 8.99 -14.21
C ARG A 404 -2.31 7.67 -14.69
N ILE A 405 -2.74 6.84 -13.75
CA ILE A 405 -3.39 5.56 -14.00
C ILE A 405 -4.87 5.72 -13.69
N LEU A 406 -5.69 5.54 -14.73
CA LEU A 406 -7.11 5.88 -14.72
C LEU A 406 -8.02 4.70 -14.35
N HIS A 407 -7.53 3.46 -14.40
CA HIS A 407 -8.39 2.29 -14.18
C HIS A 407 -7.76 1.13 -13.41
N SER A 408 -6.58 0.64 -13.80
CA SER A 408 -5.92 -0.44 -13.05
C SER A 408 -4.42 -0.49 -13.23
N LEU A 409 -3.72 -0.85 -12.16
CA LEU A 409 -2.32 -1.29 -12.19
C LEU A 409 -2.23 -2.69 -11.59
N VAL A 410 -1.64 -3.64 -12.31
CA VAL A 410 -1.16 -4.90 -11.73
C VAL A 410 0.35 -4.84 -11.63
N TRP A 411 0.87 -4.81 -10.41
CA TRP A 411 2.30 -4.70 -10.15
C TRP A 411 2.84 -6.03 -9.60
N THR A 412 3.46 -6.81 -10.50
CA THR A 412 3.93 -8.18 -10.22
C THR A 412 5.43 -8.26 -9.96
N ALA A 413 6.19 -7.38 -10.61
CA ALA A 413 7.65 -7.25 -10.48
C ALA A 413 8.07 -5.90 -11.12
N GLY A 414 9.37 -5.66 -11.31
CA GLY A 414 9.86 -4.38 -11.82
C GLY A 414 9.84 -3.29 -10.75
N GLN A 415 10.18 -2.06 -11.15
CA GLN A 415 10.36 -0.95 -10.22
C GLN A 415 9.80 0.38 -10.76
N MET A 416 9.53 1.28 -9.83
CA MET A 416 9.32 2.69 -10.13
C MET A 416 10.56 3.45 -9.66
N GLU A 417 11.06 4.41 -10.44
CA GLU A 417 12.23 5.20 -10.07
C GLU A 417 12.13 6.69 -10.45
N GLY A 418 12.96 7.52 -9.84
CA GLY A 418 13.13 8.94 -10.17
C GLY A 418 12.11 9.86 -9.49
N ASN A 419 12.39 11.16 -9.49
CA ASN A 419 11.68 12.12 -8.62
C ASN A 419 10.29 12.56 -9.14
N GLY A 420 9.70 11.83 -10.07
CA GLY A 420 8.34 12.09 -10.55
C GLY A 420 7.27 11.50 -9.63
N THR A 421 6.02 11.49 -10.11
CA THR A 421 4.86 11.00 -9.35
C THR A 421 4.05 10.00 -10.16
N THR A 422 3.66 8.87 -9.56
CA THR A 422 2.63 8.00 -10.11
C THR A 422 1.32 8.24 -9.35
N VAL A 423 0.27 8.63 -10.07
CA VAL A 423 -1.05 8.90 -9.50
C VAL A 423 -2.02 7.80 -9.90
N PHE A 424 -2.65 7.17 -8.92
CA PHE A 424 -3.79 6.28 -9.12
C PHE A 424 -5.07 7.10 -8.88
N ASP A 425 -5.81 7.39 -9.95
CA ASP A 425 -7.04 8.20 -9.85
C ASP A 425 -8.16 7.46 -9.10
N VAL A 426 -9.25 8.16 -8.79
CA VAL A 426 -10.32 7.69 -7.87
C VAL A 426 -10.95 6.35 -8.28
N ASP A 427 -11.07 6.09 -9.59
CA ASP A 427 -11.65 4.84 -10.12
C ASP A 427 -10.58 3.77 -10.39
N ALA A 428 -9.32 4.05 -10.08
CA ALA A 428 -8.23 3.13 -10.32
C ALA A 428 -8.14 2.05 -9.23
N MET A 429 -7.88 0.81 -9.66
CA MET A 429 -7.58 -0.33 -8.78
C MET A 429 -6.15 -0.82 -8.96
N VAL A 430 -5.35 -0.71 -7.91
CA VAL A 430 -3.97 -1.17 -7.86
C VAL A 430 -3.92 -2.52 -7.15
N THR A 431 -3.30 -3.49 -7.81
CA THR A 431 -3.04 -4.81 -7.25
C THR A 431 -1.53 -5.02 -7.15
N ILE A 432 -1.01 -5.07 -5.93
CA ILE A 432 0.39 -5.43 -5.68
C ILE A 432 0.46 -6.94 -5.49
N ASP A 433 0.88 -7.68 -6.52
CA ASP A 433 1.02 -9.14 -6.52
C ASP A 433 2.49 -9.59 -6.62
N GLY A 434 3.40 -8.74 -6.16
CA GLY A 434 4.85 -8.93 -6.20
C GLY A 434 5.57 -8.41 -4.96
N SER A 435 6.88 -8.65 -4.89
CA SER A 435 7.76 -7.85 -4.02
C SER A 435 8.31 -6.70 -4.85
N VAL A 436 7.69 -5.53 -4.71
CA VAL A 436 7.88 -4.40 -5.62
C VAL A 436 8.41 -3.18 -4.89
N ARG A 437 8.90 -2.18 -5.65
CA ARG A 437 9.63 -1.06 -5.09
C ARG A 437 9.46 0.25 -5.87
N SER A 438 9.28 1.35 -5.14
CA SER A 438 9.32 2.72 -5.65
C SER A 438 10.52 3.46 -5.05
N ASP A 439 11.49 3.79 -5.89
CA ASP A 439 12.73 4.49 -5.54
C ASP A 439 12.64 5.96 -5.93
N ASP A 440 12.54 6.85 -4.93
CA ASP A 440 12.37 8.31 -5.09
C ASP A 440 11.06 8.77 -5.73
N ARG A 441 10.38 7.89 -6.49
CA ARG A 441 9.11 8.21 -7.16
C ARG A 441 7.95 8.20 -6.18
N ALA A 442 7.27 9.33 -6.04
CA ALA A 442 6.12 9.47 -5.17
C ALA A 442 4.92 8.68 -5.70
N ILE A 443 4.12 8.12 -4.79
CA ILE A 443 2.88 7.42 -5.12
C ILE A 443 1.70 8.19 -4.51
N GLU A 444 0.74 8.55 -5.35
CA GLU A 444 -0.51 9.20 -4.96
C GLU A 444 -1.68 8.24 -5.18
N ASN A 445 -2.15 7.56 -4.13
CA ASN A 445 -3.29 6.67 -4.18
C ASN A 445 -4.60 7.39 -3.85
N ARG A 446 -5.40 7.69 -4.88
CA ARG A 446 -6.74 8.30 -4.75
C ARG A 446 -7.87 7.29 -4.92
N GLY A 447 -7.59 6.14 -5.53
CA GLY A 447 -8.51 5.02 -5.73
C GLY A 447 -8.30 3.89 -4.73
N GLY A 448 -8.34 2.65 -5.21
CA GLY A 448 -8.14 1.46 -4.39
C GLY A 448 -6.77 0.83 -4.59
N MET A 449 -6.13 0.39 -3.51
CA MET A 449 -4.89 -0.38 -3.53
C MET A 449 -5.01 -1.62 -2.67
N ALA A 450 -4.76 -2.80 -3.26
CA ALA A 450 -4.75 -4.06 -2.55
C ALA A 450 -3.36 -4.71 -2.62
N ILE A 451 -2.71 -4.87 -1.45
CA ILE A 451 -1.46 -5.62 -1.33
C ILE A 451 -1.80 -7.08 -1.02
N GLN A 452 -1.44 -7.97 -1.95
CA GLN A 452 -1.84 -9.37 -1.90
C GLN A 452 -1.07 -10.16 -0.83
N PHE A 453 -1.49 -11.42 -0.63
CA PHE A 453 -0.93 -12.33 0.37
C PHE A 453 0.60 -12.42 0.27
N GLY A 454 1.30 -12.16 1.38
CA GLY A 454 2.76 -12.25 1.47
C GLY A 454 3.54 -11.26 0.60
N ARG A 455 2.86 -10.26 0.02
CA ARG A 455 3.48 -9.29 -0.90
C ARG A 455 3.97 -8.05 -0.18
N THR A 456 4.99 -7.43 -0.75
CA THR A 456 5.66 -6.29 -0.14
C THR A 456 5.72 -5.12 -1.12
N LEU A 457 5.23 -3.96 -0.68
CA LEU A 457 5.48 -2.67 -1.30
C LEU A 457 6.62 -1.96 -0.58
N THR A 458 7.72 -1.74 -1.27
CA THR A 458 8.89 -1.02 -0.74
C THR A 458 8.86 0.43 -1.20
N ILE A 459 8.92 1.39 -0.29
CA ILE A 459 8.99 2.83 -0.59
C ILE A 459 10.31 3.39 -0.09
N VAL A 460 10.97 4.24 -0.88
CA VAL A 460 12.33 4.72 -0.61
C VAL A 460 12.44 6.21 -0.88
N ARG A 461 12.87 6.96 0.14
CA ARG A 461 13.12 8.42 0.11
C ARG A 461 11.96 9.26 -0.43
N THR A 462 10.75 8.73 -0.37
CA THR A 462 9.56 9.35 -0.95
C THR A 462 8.32 8.99 -0.14
N ASN A 463 7.19 9.55 -0.57
CA ASN A 463 5.92 9.38 0.13
C ASN A 463 4.99 8.43 -0.64
N LEU A 464 4.27 7.62 0.13
CA LEU A 464 3.01 7.01 -0.28
C LEU A 464 1.88 7.85 0.31
N ASN A 465 1.25 8.67 -0.52
CA ASN A 465 0.12 9.50 -0.14
C ASN A 465 -1.18 8.75 -0.45
N ASN A 466 -1.99 8.47 0.56
CA ASN A 466 -3.25 7.76 0.43
C ASN A 466 -4.43 8.67 0.78
N THR A 467 -5.26 8.99 -0.21
CA THR A 467 -6.58 9.61 -0.02
C THR A 467 -7.73 8.67 -0.36
N GLY A 468 -7.44 7.55 -1.03
CA GLY A 468 -8.39 6.47 -1.30
C GLY A 468 -8.32 5.39 -0.23
N TRP A 469 -8.35 4.12 -0.63
CA TRP A 469 -8.21 2.99 0.31
C TRP A 469 -7.00 2.11 0.00
N ILE A 470 -6.33 1.66 1.06
CA ILE A 470 -5.29 0.62 1.02
C ILE A 470 -5.78 -0.58 1.83
N GLN A 471 -5.79 -1.76 1.23
CA GLN A 471 -6.11 -3.02 1.88
C GLN A 471 -4.86 -3.92 1.92
N LEU A 472 -4.49 -4.34 3.12
CA LEU A 472 -3.41 -5.27 3.37
C LEU A 472 -3.99 -6.67 3.64
N LYS A 473 -3.60 -7.67 2.85
CA LYS A 473 -3.93 -9.08 3.10
C LYS A 473 -2.94 -9.72 4.07
N ASP A 474 -3.19 -10.97 4.45
CA ASP A 474 -2.29 -11.72 5.33
C ASP A 474 -0.84 -11.75 4.81
N GLN A 475 0.11 -11.53 5.71
CA GLN A 475 1.55 -11.37 5.48
C GLN A 475 1.93 -10.20 4.55
N ALA A 476 1.00 -9.30 4.21
CA ALA A 476 1.31 -8.13 3.40
C ALA A 476 2.14 -7.10 4.18
N ARG A 477 3.06 -6.42 3.48
CA ARG A 477 3.95 -5.43 4.09
C ARG A 477 4.10 -4.16 3.26
N ILE A 478 4.03 -3.02 3.91
CA ILE A 478 4.61 -1.76 3.42
C ILE A 478 5.91 -1.55 4.17
N ARG A 479 7.03 -1.32 3.48
CA ARG A 479 8.33 -1.15 4.13
C ARG A 479 9.12 0.04 3.60
N ASP A 480 9.90 0.64 4.47
CA ASP A 480 11.01 1.51 4.10
C ASP A 480 12.16 0.68 3.50
N GLY A 481 12.60 1.06 2.31
CA GLY A 481 13.66 0.36 1.60
C GLY A 481 15.09 0.79 1.92
N LEU A 482 15.32 1.90 2.65
CA LEU A 482 16.65 2.32 3.11
C LEU A 482 16.88 2.05 4.59
N ASN A 483 15.83 2.11 5.40
CA ASN A 483 15.94 2.11 6.86
C ASN A 483 16.84 3.23 7.40
N ASP A 484 16.95 4.35 6.68
CA ASP A 484 17.71 5.52 7.09
C ASP A 484 16.81 6.46 7.92
N PRO A 485 17.05 6.64 9.23
CA PRO A 485 16.26 7.54 10.05
C PRO A 485 16.28 9.01 9.61
N GLN A 486 17.27 9.44 8.82
CA GLN A 486 17.37 10.82 8.32
C GLN A 486 16.56 11.07 7.06
N GLN A 487 16.22 10.02 6.32
CA GLN A 487 15.42 10.09 5.09
C GLN A 487 14.36 8.99 5.08
N PRO A 488 13.45 8.97 6.07
CA PRO A 488 12.44 7.93 6.14
C PRO A 488 11.48 8.07 4.98
N ALA A 489 11.15 6.95 4.35
CA ALA A 489 9.94 6.90 3.57
C ALA A 489 8.72 7.15 4.49
N THR A 490 7.66 7.77 3.97
CA THR A 490 6.46 8.10 4.77
C THR A 490 5.17 7.63 4.09
N LEU A 491 4.28 7.02 4.86
CA LEU A 491 2.88 6.81 4.49
C LEU A 491 2.05 7.96 5.06
N VAL A 492 1.50 8.82 4.20
CA VAL A 492 0.53 9.85 4.59
C VAL A 492 -0.86 9.31 4.30
N ASN A 493 -1.61 8.94 5.33
CA ASN A 493 -2.92 8.33 5.18
C ASN A 493 -4.04 9.31 5.56
N SER A 494 -4.64 9.95 4.57
CA SER A 494 -5.85 10.78 4.71
C SER A 494 -7.14 10.04 4.31
N GLY A 495 -7.02 8.84 3.72
CA GLY A 495 -8.13 7.94 3.40
C GLY A 495 -8.24 6.76 4.37
N ASP A 496 -8.54 5.57 3.85
CA ASP A 496 -8.72 4.35 4.62
C ASP A 496 -7.53 3.40 4.49
N LEU A 497 -6.99 2.92 5.61
CA LEU A 497 -6.02 1.81 5.66
C LEU A 497 -6.66 0.62 6.39
N GLY A 498 -6.84 -0.50 5.70
CA GLY A 498 -7.56 -1.66 6.22
C GLY A 498 -6.73 -2.94 6.26
N VAL A 499 -6.91 -3.74 7.31
CA VAL A 499 -6.57 -5.17 7.34
C VAL A 499 -7.86 -5.98 7.46
N VAL A 500 -8.07 -6.91 6.53
CA VAL A 500 -9.29 -7.73 6.52
C VAL A 500 -9.13 -8.99 7.35
N SER A 501 -8.00 -9.69 7.22
CA SER A 501 -7.66 -10.91 7.96
C SER A 501 -6.15 -11.19 7.93
N GLY A 502 -5.66 -11.99 8.87
CA GLY A 502 -4.25 -12.37 8.97
C GLY A 502 -3.35 -11.29 9.59
N GLN A 503 -2.04 -11.38 9.37
CA GLN A 503 -1.07 -10.44 9.95
C GLN A 503 -0.46 -9.54 8.88
N ALA A 504 -0.63 -8.22 9.00
CA ALA A 504 -0.02 -7.25 8.11
C ALA A 504 0.94 -6.31 8.85
N VAL A 505 1.92 -5.77 8.14
CA VAL A 505 2.95 -4.89 8.71
C VAL A 505 3.08 -3.59 7.93
N VAL A 506 3.00 -2.47 8.63
CA VAL A 506 3.42 -1.16 8.13
C VAL A 506 4.74 -0.82 8.82
N ASP A 507 5.84 -0.95 8.10
CA ASP A 507 7.21 -0.72 8.55
C ASP A 507 7.83 0.48 7.83
N ILE A 508 7.15 1.61 7.98
CA ILE A 508 7.47 2.91 7.40
C ILE A 508 6.88 3.97 8.33
N VAL A 509 7.47 5.17 8.39
CA VAL A 509 6.89 6.27 9.19
C VAL A 509 5.49 6.59 8.66
N MET A 510 4.54 6.87 9.55
CA MET A 510 3.15 7.08 9.17
C MET A 510 2.58 8.38 9.74
N ASP A 511 2.00 9.21 8.89
CA ASP A 511 1.14 10.33 9.26
C ASP A 511 -0.32 9.93 9.02
N GLN A 512 -1.06 9.73 10.10
CA GLN A 512 -2.42 9.21 10.11
C GLN A 512 -3.42 10.36 10.30
N GLN A 513 -4.16 10.65 9.24
CA GLN A 513 -5.19 11.70 9.20
C GLN A 513 -6.60 11.15 8.96
N GLY A 514 -6.73 10.03 8.22
CA GLY A 514 -8.00 9.37 7.93
C GLY A 514 -8.33 8.25 8.91
N ASN A 515 -8.71 7.08 8.40
CA ASN A 515 -9.05 5.90 9.19
C ASN A 515 -8.01 4.78 9.05
N VAL A 516 -7.76 4.05 10.14
CA VAL A 516 -7.17 2.72 10.14
C VAL A 516 -8.22 1.74 10.67
N THR A 517 -8.50 0.66 9.94
CA THR A 517 -9.50 -0.34 10.32
C THR A 517 -8.86 -1.73 10.36
N VAL A 518 -8.89 -2.39 11.51
CA VAL A 518 -8.47 -3.79 11.66
C VAL A 518 -9.73 -4.61 11.95
N LEU A 519 -10.23 -5.34 10.94
CA LEU A 519 -11.47 -6.13 11.05
C LEU A 519 -11.22 -7.52 11.64
N GLU A 520 -10.17 -8.20 11.19
CA GLU A 520 -9.75 -9.50 11.69
C GLU A 520 -8.22 -9.61 11.62
N GLY A 521 -7.62 -10.39 12.52
CA GLY A 521 -6.19 -10.62 12.55
C GLY A 521 -5.41 -9.48 13.22
N GLN A 522 -4.23 -9.14 12.72
CA GLN A 522 -3.31 -8.20 13.35
C GLN A 522 -2.74 -7.20 12.34
N LEU A 523 -2.80 -5.91 12.69
CA LEU A 523 -2.00 -4.87 12.05
C LEU A 523 -0.85 -4.49 12.99
N ARG A 524 0.40 -4.60 12.52
CA ARG A 524 1.56 -4.09 13.25
C ARG A 524 2.10 -2.82 12.61
N LEU A 525 2.16 -1.74 13.40
CA LEU A 525 2.78 -0.47 13.04
C LEU A 525 4.19 -0.45 13.64
N ALA A 526 5.21 -0.69 12.82
CA ALA A 526 6.57 -0.96 13.27
C ALA A 526 7.47 0.28 13.41
N ARG A 527 7.01 1.42 12.90
CA ARG A 527 7.72 2.71 12.95
C ARG A 527 6.85 3.76 13.61
N SER A 528 7.43 4.94 13.83
CA SER A 528 6.74 6.07 14.42
C SER A 528 5.46 6.42 13.64
N VAL A 529 4.38 6.67 14.38
CA VAL A 529 3.08 7.05 13.84
C VAL A 529 2.66 8.36 14.50
N THR A 530 2.23 9.33 13.70
CA THR A 530 1.57 10.53 14.20
C THR A 530 0.09 10.46 13.84
N VAL A 531 -0.78 10.44 14.84
CA VAL A 531 -2.24 10.47 14.64
C VAL A 531 -2.71 11.92 14.80
N ALA A 532 -3.11 12.51 13.67
CA ALA A 532 -3.59 13.87 13.59
C ALA A 532 -4.95 14.05 14.30
N PRO A 533 -5.37 15.31 14.57
CA PRO A 533 -6.68 15.56 15.17
C PRO A 533 -7.82 14.96 14.34
N GLY A 534 -8.70 14.18 14.98
CA GLY A 534 -9.81 13.49 14.32
C GLY A 534 -9.44 12.17 13.63
N GLY A 535 -8.16 11.78 13.60
CA GLY A 535 -7.75 10.47 13.09
C GLY A 535 -8.33 9.32 13.94
N VAL A 536 -8.80 8.27 13.26
CA VAL A 536 -9.48 7.13 13.90
C VAL A 536 -8.69 5.83 13.66
N LEU A 537 -8.45 5.08 14.72
CA LEU A 537 -7.98 3.68 14.67
C LEU A 537 -9.09 2.77 15.19
N PHE A 538 -9.77 2.04 14.31
CA PHE A 538 -10.80 1.07 14.67
C PHE A 538 -10.23 -0.35 14.74
N VAL A 539 -10.47 -1.04 15.85
CA VAL A 539 -10.02 -2.42 16.08
C VAL A 539 -11.22 -3.28 16.50
N ASP A 540 -11.66 -4.19 15.64
CA ASP A 540 -12.78 -5.09 15.92
C ASP A 540 -12.43 -6.10 17.04
N SER A 541 -13.45 -6.70 17.65
CA SER A 541 -13.40 -7.62 18.80
C SER A 541 -12.38 -8.76 18.70
N GLN A 542 -12.08 -9.27 17.50
CA GLN A 542 -11.12 -10.35 17.27
C GLN A 542 -9.78 -9.86 16.71
N ALA A 543 -9.63 -8.55 16.53
CA ALA A 543 -8.47 -7.95 15.92
C ALA A 543 -7.46 -7.43 16.94
N ILE A 544 -6.22 -7.30 16.48
CA ILE A 544 -5.10 -6.78 17.24
C ILE A 544 -4.47 -5.61 16.49
N LEU A 545 -4.30 -4.48 17.16
CA LEU A 545 -3.42 -3.41 16.73
C LEU A 545 -2.13 -3.46 17.57
N ALA A 546 -1.01 -3.78 16.93
CA ALA A 546 0.29 -3.84 17.59
C ALA A 546 1.12 -2.59 17.25
N LEU A 547 1.36 -1.76 18.26
CA LEU A 547 2.29 -0.64 18.24
C LEU A 547 3.66 -1.15 18.71
N ASP A 548 4.38 -1.81 17.82
CA ASP A 548 5.60 -2.56 18.16
C ASP A 548 6.61 -2.65 16.99
N ASN A 549 7.87 -2.30 17.28
CA ASN A 549 9.01 -2.41 16.37
C ASN A 549 9.74 -3.76 16.42
N ASN A 550 9.30 -4.69 17.26
CA ASN A 550 9.96 -5.97 17.53
C ASN A 550 11.41 -5.80 18.02
N GLY A 551 11.67 -4.77 18.84
CA GLY A 551 12.98 -4.45 19.41
C GLY A 551 13.98 -3.78 18.47
N VAL A 552 13.56 -3.36 17.26
CA VAL A 552 14.46 -2.71 16.28
C VAL A 552 14.68 -1.22 16.59
N LEU A 553 15.92 -0.81 16.86
CA LEU A 553 16.27 0.60 17.12
C LEU A 553 16.35 1.45 15.84
N PRO A 554 16.02 2.75 15.89
CA PRO A 554 15.51 3.49 17.05
C PRO A 554 14.05 3.12 17.38
N ALA A 555 13.70 3.15 18.66
CA ALA A 555 12.36 2.81 19.08
C ALA A 555 11.32 3.84 18.61
N PRO A 556 10.14 3.39 18.16
CA PRO A 556 9.13 4.24 17.56
C PRO A 556 8.44 5.14 18.60
N ILE A 557 7.96 6.29 18.10
CA ILE A 557 7.10 7.20 18.85
C ILE A 557 5.71 7.14 18.21
N TYR A 558 4.70 6.81 19.01
CA TYR A 558 3.29 6.83 18.62
C TYR A 558 2.63 8.06 19.23
N SER A 559 2.49 9.12 18.45
CA SER A 559 1.98 10.42 18.91
C SER A 559 0.49 10.56 18.60
N PHE A 560 -0.28 10.98 19.60
CA PHE A 560 -1.73 11.15 19.48
C PHE A 560 -2.11 12.59 19.79
N ALA A 561 -2.72 13.27 18.81
CA ALA A 561 -3.23 14.63 18.95
C ALA A 561 -4.59 14.67 19.67
N ALA A 562 -5.03 15.89 20.00
CA ALA A 562 -6.37 16.13 20.54
C ALA A 562 -7.44 15.58 19.59
N ASN A 563 -8.51 14.98 20.14
CA ASN A 563 -9.61 14.37 19.40
C ASN A 563 -9.23 13.18 18.49
N SER A 564 -8.02 12.65 18.58
CA SER A 564 -7.72 11.33 17.99
C SER A 564 -8.40 10.23 18.80
N THR A 565 -8.84 9.15 18.14
CA THR A 565 -9.56 8.06 18.82
C THR A 565 -9.03 6.69 18.42
N ILE A 566 -9.05 5.80 19.41
CA ILE A 566 -9.02 4.36 19.19
C ILE A 566 -10.42 3.87 19.54
N THR A 567 -11.03 3.04 18.69
CA THR A 567 -12.40 2.57 18.87
C THR A 567 -12.50 1.07 18.59
N GLY A 568 -13.63 0.47 18.96
CA GLY A 568 -13.86 -0.97 18.86
C GLY A 568 -13.45 -1.71 20.13
N SER A 569 -13.66 -3.03 20.11
CA SER A 569 -13.46 -3.91 21.28
C SER A 569 -12.26 -4.85 21.13
N GLY A 570 -11.44 -4.67 20.09
CA GLY A 570 -10.22 -5.44 19.91
C GLY A 570 -9.11 -5.08 20.89
N ARG A 571 -7.97 -5.76 20.74
CA ARG A 571 -6.80 -5.57 21.61
C ARG A 571 -5.77 -4.64 20.99
N VAL A 572 -5.32 -3.65 21.76
CA VAL A 572 -4.17 -2.81 21.40
C VAL A 572 -2.99 -3.23 22.25
N ILE A 573 -1.86 -3.53 21.60
CA ILE A 573 -0.62 -3.92 22.27
C ILE A 573 0.41 -2.84 22.00
N TYR A 574 1.10 -2.39 23.03
CA TYR A 574 2.26 -1.53 22.90
C TYR A 574 3.50 -2.16 23.54
N SER A 575 4.60 -2.17 22.80
CA SER A 575 5.90 -2.65 23.24
C SER A 575 6.99 -1.92 22.46
N ASP A 576 8.07 -1.54 23.14
CA ASP A 576 9.24 -0.92 22.52
C ASP A 576 10.47 -1.84 22.49
N GLY A 577 10.32 -3.08 22.97
CA GLY A 577 11.42 -4.04 23.13
C GLY A 577 12.55 -3.55 24.04
N GLY A 578 12.30 -2.57 24.91
CA GLY A 578 13.32 -1.93 25.76
C GLY A 578 14.15 -0.84 25.06
N GLY A 579 13.75 -0.41 23.87
CA GLY A 579 14.50 0.55 23.05
C GLY A 579 14.28 2.03 23.37
N GLY A 580 13.46 2.37 24.36
CA GLY A 580 13.16 3.75 24.75
C GLY A 580 12.06 4.42 23.91
N GLY A 581 11.15 3.61 23.36
CA GLY A 581 10.00 4.09 22.61
C GLY A 581 8.96 4.72 23.52
N ARG A 582 7.97 5.40 22.93
CA ARG A 582 6.84 5.93 23.72
C ARG A 582 5.53 6.06 22.95
N ILE A 583 4.42 5.91 23.68
CA ILE A 583 3.15 6.54 23.34
C ILE A 583 3.19 7.98 23.85
N SER A 584 3.02 8.97 22.97
CA SER A 584 3.01 10.39 23.29
C SER A 584 1.59 10.94 23.20
N LEU A 585 0.99 11.28 24.34
CA LEU A 585 -0.33 11.88 24.46
C LEU A 585 -0.18 13.41 24.49
N ASN A 586 -0.59 14.08 23.42
CA ASN A 586 -0.50 15.55 23.34
C ASN A 586 -1.54 16.21 24.27
N ALA A 587 -1.41 17.53 24.48
CA ALA A 587 -2.37 18.28 25.28
C ALA A 587 -3.79 18.09 24.74
N ASN A 588 -4.73 17.79 25.65
CA ASN A 588 -6.14 17.47 25.34
C ASN A 588 -6.34 16.20 24.48
N ALA A 589 -5.34 15.33 24.33
CA ALA A 589 -5.56 13.99 23.83
C ALA A 589 -6.29 13.17 24.91
N GLU A 590 -7.41 12.56 24.54
CA GLU A 590 -8.18 11.69 25.42
C GLU A 590 -8.57 10.43 24.63
N ILE A 591 -7.83 9.36 24.87
CA ILE A 591 -7.95 8.11 24.11
C ILE A 591 -8.68 7.08 24.93
N TYR A 592 -9.57 6.32 24.29
CA TYR A 592 -10.30 5.22 24.91
C TYR A 592 -9.85 3.91 24.28
N ILE A 593 -9.39 2.95 25.09
CA ILE A 593 -9.01 1.62 24.64
C ILE A 593 -9.77 0.57 25.44
N ALA A 594 -10.54 -0.27 24.77
CA ALA A 594 -11.29 -1.33 25.43
C ALA A 594 -10.36 -2.38 26.05
N ASN A 595 -9.41 -2.91 25.28
CA ASN A 595 -8.46 -3.91 25.74
C ASN A 595 -7.04 -3.46 25.40
N PHE A 596 -6.25 -3.13 26.41
CA PHE A 596 -4.89 -2.62 26.28
C PHE A 596 -3.88 -3.57 26.92
N THR A 597 -2.76 -3.80 26.24
CA THR A 597 -1.61 -4.50 26.81
C THR A 597 -0.39 -3.60 26.73
N MET A 598 0.16 -3.25 27.88
CA MET A 598 1.43 -2.54 28.03
C MET A 598 2.55 -3.56 28.26
N GLY A 599 3.26 -3.93 27.20
CA GLY A 599 4.38 -4.87 27.25
C GLY A 599 5.65 -4.25 27.83
N SER A 600 6.07 -3.12 27.25
CA SER A 600 7.23 -2.33 27.69
C SER A 600 7.15 -0.89 27.16
N GLY A 601 8.07 -0.02 27.58
CA GLY A 601 8.19 1.35 27.06
C GLY A 601 7.51 2.40 27.95
N THR A 602 7.20 3.55 27.37
CA THR A 602 6.69 4.72 28.12
C THR A 602 5.38 5.26 27.55
N ILE A 603 4.43 5.60 28.42
CA ILE A 603 3.29 6.49 28.10
C ILE A 603 3.63 7.87 28.63
N ALA A 604 3.72 8.88 27.77
CA ALA A 604 4.19 10.22 28.13
C ALA A 604 3.32 11.35 27.55
N GLY A 605 3.36 12.51 28.18
CA GLY A 605 2.72 13.73 27.69
C GLY A 605 1.42 14.07 28.43
N PRO A 606 0.91 15.31 28.36
CA PRO A 606 -0.14 15.81 29.26
C PRO A 606 -1.56 15.29 28.98
N GLY A 607 -1.74 14.32 28.08
CA GLY A 607 -3.04 13.75 27.75
C GLY A 607 -3.46 12.58 28.65
N VAL A 608 -4.60 11.99 28.33
CA VAL A 608 -5.27 10.94 29.10
C VAL A 608 -5.47 9.68 28.25
N LEU A 609 -5.11 8.53 28.82
CA LEU A 609 -5.43 7.22 28.29
C LEU A 609 -6.46 6.52 29.20
N ASN A 610 -7.69 6.39 28.72
CA ASN A 610 -8.75 5.64 29.37
C ASN A 610 -8.74 4.18 28.90
N VAL A 611 -8.70 3.23 29.84
CA VAL A 611 -8.67 1.79 29.57
C VAL A 611 -9.82 1.08 30.29
N ALA A 612 -10.49 0.14 29.61
CA ALA A 612 -11.45 -0.74 30.25
C ALA A 612 -10.79 -2.00 30.81
N ASN A 613 -10.03 -2.74 29.99
CA ASN A 613 -9.22 -3.88 30.43
C ASN A 613 -7.76 -3.61 30.09
N CYS A 614 -6.87 -3.63 31.08
CA CYS A 614 -5.46 -3.32 30.91
C CYS A 614 -4.59 -4.43 31.51
N GLU A 615 -3.75 -5.05 30.70
CA GLU A 615 -2.67 -5.92 31.15
C GLU A 615 -1.36 -5.12 31.15
N TRP A 616 -0.82 -4.83 32.33
CA TRP A 616 0.42 -4.07 32.50
C TRP A 616 1.57 -5.02 32.87
N GLU A 617 2.33 -5.40 31.86
CA GLU A 617 3.46 -6.32 31.98
C GLU A 617 4.73 -5.58 32.41
N SER A 618 4.99 -4.40 31.85
CA SER A 618 6.07 -3.50 32.29
C SER A 618 5.94 -2.13 31.64
N GLY A 619 6.39 -1.07 32.30
CA GLY A 619 6.54 0.23 31.64
C GLY A 619 6.59 1.43 32.57
N PHE A 620 6.59 2.60 31.92
CA PHE A 620 6.61 3.90 32.57
C PHE A 620 5.37 4.72 32.19
N VAL A 621 4.85 5.50 33.14
CA VAL A 621 3.92 6.61 32.88
C VAL A 621 4.63 7.90 33.27
N SER A 622 4.73 8.88 32.37
CA SER A 622 5.52 10.08 32.64
C SER A 622 5.02 11.38 32.01
N ASN A 623 5.72 12.50 32.31
CA ASN A 623 5.60 13.78 31.61
C ASN A 623 4.15 14.35 31.54
N GLY A 624 3.41 14.23 32.63
CA GLY A 624 2.05 14.73 32.78
C GLY A 624 0.94 13.76 32.36
N ALA A 625 1.28 12.55 31.91
CA ALA A 625 0.29 11.60 31.43
C ALA A 625 -0.63 11.10 32.54
N SER A 626 -1.89 10.89 32.18
CA SER A 626 -2.86 10.19 33.04
C SER A 626 -3.27 8.87 32.40
N ILE A 627 -3.19 7.77 33.13
CA ILE A 627 -3.85 6.52 32.75
C ILE A 627 -5.04 6.30 33.68
N ASN A 628 -6.22 6.09 33.08
CA ASN A 628 -7.48 5.99 33.78
C ASN A 628 -8.09 4.60 33.56
N VAL A 629 -8.28 3.82 34.63
CA VAL A 629 -9.06 2.58 34.59
C VAL A 629 -10.53 2.95 34.70
N ALA A 630 -11.31 2.65 33.67
CA ALA A 630 -12.73 3.00 33.59
C ALA A 630 -13.57 2.26 34.65
N ALA A 631 -14.73 2.81 34.98
CA ALA A 631 -15.68 2.17 35.88
C ALA A 631 -16.11 0.79 35.35
N GLY A 632 -16.06 -0.23 36.21
CA GLY A 632 -16.28 -1.63 35.83
C GLY A 632 -15.12 -2.28 35.04
N GLY A 633 -14.10 -1.50 34.69
CA GLY A 633 -12.88 -1.98 34.05
C GLY A 633 -11.89 -2.60 35.03
N THR A 634 -10.89 -3.32 34.51
CA THR A 634 -9.82 -3.96 35.28
C THR A 634 -8.43 -3.58 34.74
N MET A 635 -7.48 -3.31 35.62
CA MET A 635 -6.05 -3.24 35.29
C MET A 635 -5.27 -4.24 36.13
N ASN A 636 -4.58 -5.17 35.48
CA ASN A 636 -3.71 -6.15 36.12
C ASN A 636 -2.26 -5.72 35.97
N ILE A 637 -1.60 -5.41 37.09
CA ILE A 637 -0.17 -5.06 37.12
C ILE A 637 0.61 -6.32 37.45
N THR A 638 1.25 -6.91 36.43
CA THR A 638 1.99 -8.18 36.50
C THR A 638 3.50 -8.00 36.46
N GLY A 639 4.00 -6.84 36.05
CA GLY A 639 5.40 -6.44 36.24
C GLY A 639 5.58 -4.97 36.62
N ALA A 640 6.69 -4.36 36.21
CA ALA A 640 7.13 -3.06 36.74
C ALA A 640 6.21 -1.91 36.28
N LEU A 641 5.71 -1.12 37.24
CA LEU A 641 4.98 0.12 37.00
C LEU A 641 5.75 1.27 37.65
N ASP A 642 6.35 2.11 36.81
CA ASP A 642 7.06 3.31 37.22
C ASP A 642 6.24 4.55 36.81
N VAL A 643 5.87 5.39 37.77
CA VAL A 643 5.06 6.60 37.56
C VAL A 643 5.91 7.81 37.92
N ASN A 644 6.13 8.73 36.97
CA ASN A 644 7.03 9.87 37.17
C ASN A 644 6.41 11.16 36.63
N ASN A 645 6.04 12.09 37.52
CA ASN A 645 5.30 13.30 37.13
C ASN A 645 4.06 12.94 36.27
N ALA A 646 3.27 11.98 36.74
CA ALA A 646 2.14 11.39 36.02
C ALA A 646 1.10 10.86 37.01
N THR A 647 -0.10 10.56 36.53
CA THR A 647 -1.20 10.09 37.38
C THR A 647 -1.74 8.75 36.91
N VAL A 648 -1.96 7.82 37.84
CA VAL A 648 -2.79 6.63 37.63
C VAL A 648 -4.12 6.87 38.36
N VAL A 649 -5.23 6.87 37.62
CA VAL A 649 -6.57 7.04 38.18
C VAL A 649 -7.36 5.76 38.04
N ASN A 650 -7.91 5.25 39.13
CA ASN A 650 -8.70 4.03 39.15
C ASN A 650 -10.16 4.36 39.50
N TYR A 651 -11.06 4.14 38.54
CA TYR A 651 -12.52 4.12 38.76
C TYR A 651 -13.08 2.68 38.79
N GLY A 652 -12.27 1.67 38.44
CA GLY A 652 -12.64 0.26 38.33
C GLY A 652 -11.90 -0.62 39.35
N THR A 653 -11.23 -1.66 38.88
CA THR A 653 -10.42 -2.56 39.71
C THR A 653 -8.97 -2.59 39.23
N VAL A 654 -8.01 -2.33 40.11
CA VAL A 654 -6.58 -2.54 39.89
C VAL A 654 -6.14 -3.73 40.71
N ASN A 655 -5.49 -4.72 40.09
CA ASN A 655 -4.90 -5.87 40.76
C ASN A 655 -3.38 -5.81 40.64
N TRP A 656 -2.68 -5.57 41.74
CA TRP A 656 -1.23 -5.59 41.79
C TRP A 656 -0.72 -6.97 42.22
N THR A 657 -0.23 -7.74 41.25
CA THR A 657 0.30 -9.10 41.43
C THR A 657 1.81 -9.18 41.18
N ALA A 658 2.40 -8.13 40.59
CA ALA A 658 3.79 -8.11 40.20
C ALA A 658 4.74 -8.45 41.37
N PRO A 659 5.79 -9.27 41.14
CA PRO A 659 6.80 -9.59 42.14
C PRO A 659 7.88 -8.49 42.25
N VAL A 660 7.54 -7.25 41.91
CA VAL A 660 8.42 -6.09 41.92
C VAL A 660 7.69 -4.86 42.48
N PRO A 661 8.43 -3.86 43.00
CA PRO A 661 7.83 -2.63 43.51
C PRO A 661 7.11 -1.81 42.44
N ILE A 662 6.10 -1.05 42.87
CA ILE A 662 5.62 0.13 42.13
C ILE A 662 6.52 1.31 42.54
N ARG A 663 6.96 2.12 41.59
CA ARG A 663 7.87 3.24 41.87
C ARG A 663 7.25 4.56 41.46
N LEU A 664 7.29 5.54 42.34
CA LEU A 664 6.77 6.89 42.12
C LEU A 664 7.92 7.90 42.19
N ALA A 665 7.90 8.91 41.31
CA ALA A 665 8.88 9.98 41.29
C ALA A 665 8.25 11.35 41.02
N ASN A 666 8.84 12.41 41.58
CA ASN A 666 8.46 13.80 41.35
C ASN A 666 6.99 14.07 41.71
N ASP A 667 6.14 14.55 40.81
CA ASP A 667 4.72 14.83 41.09
C ASP A 667 3.79 13.65 40.73
N ALA A 668 4.28 12.42 40.91
CA ALA A 668 3.52 11.22 40.61
C ALA A 668 2.39 10.96 41.62
N LYS A 669 1.24 10.51 41.10
CA LYS A 669 0.03 10.24 41.92
C LYS A 669 -0.61 8.91 41.55
N ILE A 670 -1.13 8.22 42.57
CA ILE A 670 -2.09 7.13 42.39
C ILE A 670 -3.40 7.56 43.03
N LYS A 671 -4.49 7.49 42.28
CA LYS A 671 -5.82 7.87 42.75
C LYS A 671 -6.75 6.68 42.62
N THR A 672 -7.48 6.36 43.68
CA THR A 672 -8.66 5.50 43.60
C THR A 672 -9.88 6.39 43.78
N ASN A 673 -10.52 6.75 42.66
CA ASN A 673 -11.59 7.73 42.62
C ASN A 673 -12.94 7.04 42.71
N GLY A 674 -13.50 6.97 43.91
CA GLY A 674 -14.87 6.51 44.12
C GLY A 674 -15.88 7.63 44.04
N MET A 675 -16.67 7.67 42.96
CA MET A 675 -18.09 8.00 43.13
C MET A 675 -18.80 6.68 43.45
N TRP A 676 -19.56 6.65 44.55
CA TRP A 676 -20.38 5.49 44.96
C TRP A 676 -19.61 4.22 45.38
N GLY A 677 -18.34 4.33 45.78
CA GLY A 677 -17.55 3.19 46.26
C GLY A 677 -16.99 2.28 45.16
N GLN A 678 -16.85 2.78 43.93
CA GLN A 678 -16.15 2.08 42.83
C GLN A 678 -14.68 2.55 42.76
N GLY A 679 -13.73 1.65 42.54
CA GLY A 679 -12.29 1.99 42.56
C GLY A 679 -11.49 1.14 43.53
N ASP A 680 -11.47 -0.18 43.30
CA ASP A 680 -10.73 -1.13 44.12
C ASP A 680 -9.26 -1.21 43.69
N PHE A 681 -8.33 -0.93 44.58
CA PHE A 681 -6.91 -1.21 44.42
C PHE A 681 -6.55 -2.40 45.31
N ASN A 682 -6.44 -3.56 44.68
CA ASN A 682 -6.15 -4.83 45.33
C ASN A 682 -4.64 -5.08 45.32
N VAL A 683 -4.05 -5.18 46.50
CA VAL A 683 -2.66 -5.54 46.69
C VAL A 683 -2.57 -7.05 46.92
N LEU A 684 -2.06 -7.78 45.94
CA LEU A 684 -1.94 -9.24 45.96
C LEU A 684 -0.48 -9.73 46.08
N THR A 685 0.48 -8.81 46.17
CA THR A 685 1.90 -9.10 46.29
C THR A 685 2.46 -8.58 47.62
N ALA A 686 3.61 -9.10 48.07
CA ALA A 686 4.36 -8.60 49.23
C ALA A 686 5.56 -7.77 48.73
N GLN A 687 5.27 -6.52 48.35
CA GLN A 687 6.23 -5.61 47.69
C GLN A 687 6.06 -4.19 48.20
N GLN A 688 6.88 -3.28 47.68
CA GLN A 688 6.93 -1.89 48.14
C GLN A 688 6.30 -0.93 47.13
N ILE A 689 5.76 0.18 47.63
CA ILE A 689 5.54 1.38 46.83
C ILE A 689 6.65 2.36 47.22
N LEU A 690 7.58 2.62 46.30
CA LEU A 690 8.81 3.36 46.55
C LEU A 690 8.72 4.81 46.08
N ASP A 691 9.27 5.73 46.86
CA ASP A 691 9.73 7.03 46.37
C ASP A 691 11.11 6.86 45.73
N ILE A 692 11.21 7.17 44.44
CA ILE A 692 12.46 7.16 43.68
C ILE A 692 12.82 8.57 43.16
N SER A 693 12.26 9.62 43.75
CA SER A 693 12.55 11.00 43.40
C SER A 693 14.04 11.31 43.59
N PRO A 694 14.64 12.13 42.71
CA PRO A 694 16.03 12.53 42.87
C PRO A 694 16.29 13.20 44.22
N LEU A 695 17.42 12.85 44.86
CA LEU A 695 17.84 13.48 46.12
C LEU A 695 17.95 15.00 45.94
N GLY A 696 17.21 15.76 46.75
CA GLY A 696 17.19 17.22 46.70
C GLY A 696 16.17 17.83 45.72
N ALA A 697 15.27 17.03 45.13
CA ALA A 697 14.10 17.55 44.44
C ALA A 697 13.28 18.45 45.39
N PRO A 698 12.69 19.58 44.90
CA PRO A 698 11.71 20.33 45.70
C PRO A 698 10.62 19.35 46.14
N THR A 699 10.19 19.44 47.41
CA THR A 699 9.31 18.47 48.08
C THR A 699 8.31 17.85 47.11
N PRO A 700 8.59 16.65 46.58
CA PRO A 700 7.83 16.09 45.48
C PRO A 700 6.41 15.84 45.97
N ARG A 701 5.39 16.19 45.18
CA ARG A 701 3.99 16.01 45.59
C ARG A 701 3.52 14.58 45.30
N LEU A 702 4.24 13.61 45.88
CA LEU A 702 3.88 12.21 45.83
C LEU A 702 2.71 11.94 46.75
N GLU A 703 1.72 11.22 46.25
CA GLU A 703 0.48 11.04 46.98
C GLU A 703 -0.32 9.84 46.44
N ILE A 704 -0.87 9.07 47.38
CA ILE A 704 -1.94 8.13 47.11
C ILE A 704 -3.25 8.77 47.59
N GLU A 705 -4.14 9.14 46.67
CA GLU A 705 -5.48 9.65 46.97
C GLU A 705 -6.46 8.50 47.02
N ASN A 706 -6.91 8.11 48.22
CA ASN A 706 -7.88 7.05 48.40
C ASN A 706 -9.30 7.60 48.65
N ALA A 707 -10.13 7.58 47.63
CA ALA A 707 -11.59 7.78 47.74
C ALA A 707 -12.39 6.51 47.38
N GLY A 708 -11.71 5.38 47.15
CA GLY A 708 -12.28 4.09 46.75
C GLY A 708 -12.00 3.04 47.81
N VAL A 709 -11.42 1.91 47.42
CA VAL A 709 -10.93 0.88 48.35
C VAL A 709 -9.47 0.59 48.04
N PHE A 710 -8.58 0.76 49.01
CA PHE A 710 -7.18 0.35 48.95
C PHE A 710 -6.98 -0.80 49.92
N ARG A 711 -6.81 -2.04 49.41
CA ARG A 711 -6.86 -3.23 50.27
C ARG A 711 -5.75 -4.24 50.04
N LYS A 712 -5.29 -4.86 51.13
CA LYS A 712 -4.41 -6.03 51.11
C LYS A 712 -5.25 -7.30 51.22
N ILE A 713 -5.07 -8.20 50.26
CA ILE A 713 -5.86 -9.45 50.19
C ILE A 713 -5.00 -10.71 50.05
N SER A 714 -3.69 -10.60 50.22
CA SER A 714 -2.76 -11.74 50.21
C SER A 714 -1.89 -11.76 51.47
N GLY A 715 -1.18 -12.84 51.75
CA GLY A 715 -0.23 -12.87 52.88
C GLY A 715 0.99 -11.95 52.68
N GLY A 716 1.79 -11.77 53.73
CA GLY A 716 3.02 -10.99 53.72
C GLY A 716 2.82 -9.48 53.90
N GLN A 717 3.93 -8.75 53.99
CA GLN A 717 3.97 -7.31 54.28
C GLN A 717 4.21 -6.48 53.01
N ASN A 718 3.53 -5.34 52.91
CA ASN A 718 3.86 -4.28 51.96
C ASN A 718 4.34 -3.04 52.69
N VAL A 719 5.41 -2.43 52.16
CA VAL A 719 5.96 -1.18 52.70
C VAL A 719 5.63 -0.04 51.75
N ILE A 720 4.98 1.01 52.26
CA ILE A 720 4.55 2.17 51.50
C ILE A 720 5.36 3.37 51.95
N TRP A 721 6.18 3.89 51.04
CA TRP A 721 7.07 5.04 51.25
C TRP A 721 6.46 6.36 50.78
N ILE A 722 5.15 6.38 50.54
CA ILE A 722 4.41 7.50 49.96
C ILE A 722 3.28 7.86 50.93
N PRO A 723 3.01 9.15 51.19
CA PRO A 723 1.88 9.53 52.01
C PRO A 723 0.56 9.09 51.36
N ILE A 724 -0.35 8.59 52.20
CA ILE A 724 -1.71 8.22 51.78
C ILE A 724 -2.69 9.23 52.36
N PHE A 725 -3.51 9.79 51.48
CA PHE A 725 -4.63 10.66 51.81
C PHE A 725 -5.91 9.85 51.64
N ASN A 726 -6.49 9.39 52.75
CA ASN A 726 -7.79 8.73 52.71
C ASN A 726 -8.90 9.78 52.78
N LEU A 727 -9.51 10.04 51.63
CA LEU A 727 -10.46 11.13 51.36
C LEU A 727 -11.88 10.57 51.19
N GLY A 728 -12.39 9.86 52.20
CA GLY A 728 -13.70 9.21 52.15
C GLY A 728 -13.67 7.74 51.69
N GLY A 729 -12.51 7.21 51.34
CA GLY A 729 -12.30 5.82 50.91
C GLY A 729 -12.14 4.83 52.07
N THR A 730 -11.91 3.57 51.71
CA THR A 730 -11.60 2.48 52.64
C THR A 730 -10.15 2.06 52.48
N LEU A 731 -9.38 2.10 53.57
CA LEU A 731 -8.10 1.42 53.68
C LEU A 731 -8.33 0.10 54.44
N ASP A 732 -8.00 -1.05 53.86
CA ASP A 732 -8.32 -2.35 54.45
C ASP A 732 -7.12 -3.32 54.41
N ALA A 733 -6.55 -3.61 55.58
CA ALA A 733 -5.62 -4.72 55.77
C ALA A 733 -6.39 -6.00 56.13
N GLY A 734 -7.10 -6.57 55.17
CA GLY A 734 -7.94 -7.76 55.38
C GLY A 734 -7.12 -9.03 55.61
N VAL A 735 -6.09 -9.24 54.78
CA VAL A 735 -5.12 -10.34 54.88
C VAL A 735 -3.74 -9.77 54.57
N GLY A 736 -2.74 -9.98 55.42
CA GLY A 736 -1.38 -9.44 55.29
C GLY A 736 -1.22 -8.00 55.81
N ASP A 737 0.02 -7.53 55.88
CA ASP A 737 0.37 -6.31 56.60
C ASP A 737 0.61 -5.12 55.65
N PHE A 738 0.14 -3.94 56.03
CA PHE A 738 0.62 -2.67 55.47
C PHE A 738 1.50 -1.95 56.49
N GLN A 739 2.73 -1.64 56.09
CA GLN A 739 3.64 -0.75 56.80
C GLN A 739 3.72 0.58 56.07
N MET A 740 3.43 1.68 56.74
CA MET A 740 3.50 3.03 56.19
C MET A 740 4.66 3.79 56.82
N GLU A 741 5.63 4.17 55.99
CA GLU A 741 6.81 4.93 56.42
C GLU A 741 6.53 6.43 56.48
N GLU A 742 5.55 6.89 55.72
CA GLU A 742 5.17 8.30 55.59
C GLU A 742 3.85 8.62 56.30
N ASP A 743 3.49 9.91 56.31
CA ASP A 743 2.29 10.40 56.99
C ASP A 743 1.01 9.79 56.39
N TYR A 744 0.09 9.39 57.28
CA TYR A 744 -1.25 8.96 56.91
C TYR A 744 -2.28 10.01 57.32
N PHE A 745 -2.91 10.63 56.32
CA PHE A 745 -3.95 11.63 56.53
C PHE A 745 -5.32 10.99 56.30
N PHE A 746 -6.11 10.93 57.37
CA PHE A 746 -7.45 10.35 57.32
C PHE A 746 -8.51 11.44 57.49
N ASN A 747 -9.26 11.70 56.42
CA ASN A 747 -10.26 12.74 56.35
C ASN A 747 -11.59 12.18 55.83
N GLY A 748 -12.18 11.25 56.59
CA GLY A 748 -13.41 10.54 56.25
C GLY A 748 -13.18 9.18 55.60
N GLY A 749 -14.18 8.30 55.65
CA GLY A 749 -14.10 6.92 55.13
C GLY A 749 -13.88 5.88 56.22
N THR A 750 -13.29 4.73 55.88
CA THR A 750 -13.02 3.63 56.82
C THR A 750 -11.55 3.21 56.80
N THR A 751 -10.95 2.92 57.95
CA THR A 751 -9.65 2.26 58.08
C THR A 751 -9.82 0.95 58.83
N THR A 752 -9.39 -0.18 58.26
CA THR A 752 -9.58 -1.51 58.84
C THR A 752 -8.27 -2.26 59.00
N ALA A 753 -7.97 -2.73 60.21
CA ALA A 753 -6.99 -3.78 60.49
C ALA A 753 -7.74 -5.09 60.77
N GLY A 754 -7.80 -5.99 59.78
CA GLY A 754 -8.59 -7.22 59.84
C GLY A 754 -7.92 -8.33 60.67
N LEU A 755 -8.60 -9.47 60.81
CA LEU A 755 -8.10 -10.62 61.59
C LEU A 755 -6.82 -11.26 61.03
N GLY A 756 -6.58 -11.09 59.73
CA GLY A 756 -5.43 -11.66 59.04
C GLY A 756 -4.37 -10.64 58.64
N GLY A 757 -4.49 -9.37 59.03
CA GLY A 757 -3.64 -8.29 58.56
C GLY A 757 -3.46 -7.15 59.55
N ASN A 758 -2.24 -6.60 59.60
CA ASN A 758 -1.91 -5.49 60.50
C ASN A 758 -1.71 -4.17 59.74
N LEU A 759 -1.96 -3.06 60.42
CA LEU A 759 -1.62 -1.71 59.95
C LEU A 759 -0.50 -1.12 60.83
N ASP A 760 0.67 -0.88 60.26
CA ASP A 760 1.85 -0.38 60.98
C ASP A 760 2.28 0.98 60.45
N PHE A 761 1.85 2.04 61.13
CA PHE A 761 2.20 3.42 60.81
C PHE A 761 3.46 3.82 61.60
N LYS A 762 4.52 4.21 60.90
CA LYS A 762 5.77 4.68 61.55
C LYS A 762 5.70 6.12 62.05
N LYS A 763 4.68 6.86 61.60
CA LYS A 763 4.43 8.25 61.96
C LYS A 763 3.08 8.42 62.66
N THR A 764 2.73 9.66 62.95
CA THR A 764 1.47 10.02 63.62
C THR A 764 0.30 9.84 62.66
N VAL A 765 -0.80 9.31 63.16
CA VAL A 765 -2.08 9.21 62.45
C VAL A 765 -3.03 10.29 62.95
N ILE A 766 -3.59 11.07 62.03
CA ILE A 766 -4.60 12.10 62.34
C ILE A 766 -5.90 11.70 61.63
N GLN A 767 -6.88 11.29 62.42
CA GLN A 767 -8.26 11.04 61.99
C GLN A 767 -9.07 12.32 62.18
N THR A 768 -9.36 13.03 61.10
CA THR A 768 -10.21 14.24 61.19
C THR A 768 -11.69 13.86 61.24
N PHE A 769 -12.10 12.87 60.43
CA PHE A 769 -13.44 12.28 60.35
C PHE A 769 -13.32 10.80 59.89
N GLY A 770 -14.41 10.02 59.98
CA GLY A 770 -14.48 8.63 59.51
C GLY A 770 -14.41 7.58 60.61
N ASP A 771 -14.35 6.30 60.25
CA ASP A 771 -14.34 5.18 61.19
C ASP A 771 -13.05 4.36 61.08
N THR A 772 -12.49 3.96 62.23
CA THR A 772 -11.35 3.05 62.34
C THR A 772 -11.82 1.77 63.03
N PHE A 773 -11.58 0.63 62.40
CA PHE A 773 -11.95 -0.70 62.89
C PHE A 773 -10.70 -1.58 63.05
N ILE A 774 -10.47 -2.10 64.26
CA ILE A 774 -9.28 -2.91 64.56
C ILE A 774 -9.73 -4.26 65.11
N ALA A 775 -9.70 -5.29 64.28
CA ALA A 775 -9.86 -6.69 64.69
C ALA A 775 -8.51 -7.43 64.83
N GLY A 776 -7.45 -6.94 64.18
CA GLY A 776 -6.07 -7.40 64.32
C GLY A 776 -5.23 -6.43 65.16
N THR A 777 -4.04 -6.06 64.65
CA THR A 777 -3.17 -5.05 65.27
C THR A 777 -3.05 -3.79 64.40
N MET A 778 -3.12 -2.63 65.04
CA MET A 778 -2.70 -1.35 64.46
C MET A 778 -1.61 -0.73 65.33
N SER A 779 -0.51 -0.22 64.77
CA SER A 779 0.53 0.54 65.47
C SER A 779 0.72 1.93 64.88
N ALA A 780 0.95 2.93 65.73
CA ALA A 780 1.29 4.31 65.35
C ALA A 780 2.11 4.98 66.46
N SER A 781 2.88 6.03 66.15
CA SER A 781 3.55 6.82 67.20
C SER A 781 2.53 7.52 68.11
N SER A 782 1.49 8.07 67.50
CA SER A 782 0.31 8.62 68.15
C SER A 782 -0.89 8.59 67.21
N LEU A 783 -2.09 8.51 67.77
CA LEU A 783 -3.37 8.58 67.07
C LEU A 783 -4.22 9.71 67.66
N THR A 784 -4.54 10.71 66.85
CA THR A 784 -5.51 11.74 67.22
C THR A 784 -6.83 11.48 66.51
N ILE A 785 -7.90 11.30 67.28
CA ILE A 785 -9.27 11.17 66.79
C ILE A 785 -9.93 12.56 66.89
N GLY A 786 -9.81 13.38 65.85
CA GLY A 786 -10.42 14.71 65.75
C GLY A 786 -11.95 14.70 65.60
N GLY A 787 -12.51 13.63 65.03
CA GLY A 787 -13.94 13.37 64.86
C GLY A 787 -14.15 11.99 64.23
N GLY A 788 -15.23 11.28 64.58
CA GLY A 788 -15.49 9.90 64.12
C GLY A 788 -15.29 8.82 65.19
N THR A 789 -15.22 7.55 64.77
CA THR A 789 -15.23 6.39 65.68
C THR A 789 -13.92 5.58 65.58
N LEU A 790 -13.36 5.19 66.72
CA LEU A 790 -12.40 4.09 66.83
C LEU A 790 -13.11 2.91 67.49
N THR A 791 -13.19 1.79 66.79
CA THR A 791 -13.75 0.53 67.32
C THR A 791 -12.65 -0.52 67.42
N LEU A 792 -12.39 -0.97 68.65
CA LEU A 792 -11.51 -2.10 68.93
C LEU A 792 -12.34 -3.37 69.02
N GLY A 793 -12.00 -4.39 68.24
CA GLY A 793 -12.68 -5.68 68.25
C GLY A 793 -14.17 -5.62 67.92
N VAL A 794 -14.80 -6.79 67.97
CA VAL A 794 -16.27 -6.95 67.99
C VAL A 794 -16.62 -8.11 68.91
N SER A 795 -17.56 -7.90 69.82
CA SER A 795 -17.98 -8.93 70.77
C SER A 795 -18.80 -10.05 70.13
N CYS A 796 -19.50 -9.79 69.02
CA CYS A 796 -20.29 -10.81 68.31
C CYS A 796 -19.47 -12.04 67.86
N CYS A 797 -18.14 -11.90 67.78
CA CYS A 797 -17.22 -12.96 67.37
C CYS A 797 -16.12 -13.27 68.41
N GLY A 798 -16.14 -12.62 69.59
CA GLY A 798 -15.12 -12.82 70.63
C GLY A 798 -13.73 -12.25 70.27
N LEU A 799 -13.66 -11.27 69.38
CA LEU A 799 -12.41 -10.78 68.79
C LEU A 799 -11.93 -9.53 69.53
N ASP A 800 -10.69 -9.55 70.00
CA ASP A 800 -10.01 -8.42 70.64
C ASP A 800 -9.09 -7.71 69.63
N GLY A 801 -9.29 -6.41 69.46
CA GLY A 801 -8.37 -5.56 68.69
C GLY A 801 -7.21 -5.05 69.54
N THR A 802 -6.02 -4.89 68.94
CA THR A 802 -4.88 -4.26 69.61
C THR A 802 -4.45 -2.99 68.88
N LEU A 803 -4.49 -1.85 69.56
CA LEU A 803 -3.89 -0.59 69.11
C LEU A 803 -2.61 -0.31 69.91
N ILE A 804 -1.50 -0.04 69.25
CA ILE A 804 -0.23 0.35 69.88
C ILE A 804 0.04 1.80 69.51
N ALA A 805 -0.43 2.75 70.32
CA ALA A 805 -0.27 4.20 70.09
C ALA A 805 -0.60 5.00 71.36
N ALA A 806 -0.01 6.19 71.49
CA ALA A 806 -0.58 7.22 72.36
C ALA A 806 -1.83 7.81 71.69
N VAL A 807 -2.97 7.87 72.39
CA VAL A 807 -4.26 8.27 71.82
C VAL A 807 -4.76 9.56 72.44
N THR A 808 -5.14 10.53 71.60
CA THR A 808 -5.94 11.70 72.02
C THR A 808 -7.30 11.62 71.34
N ASN A 809 -8.36 11.53 72.13
CA ASN A 809 -9.72 11.32 71.64
C ASN A 809 -10.60 12.57 71.75
N TYR A 810 -11.01 13.12 70.61
CA TYR A 810 -12.07 14.11 70.46
C TYR A 810 -13.33 13.53 69.78
N GLY A 811 -13.37 12.22 69.51
CA GLY A 811 -14.50 11.48 68.94
C GLY A 811 -15.06 10.41 69.88
N LEU A 812 -15.33 9.22 69.33
CA LEU A 812 -15.78 8.04 70.07
C LEU A 812 -14.72 6.94 70.03
N ILE A 813 -14.30 6.44 71.19
CA ILE A 813 -13.61 5.16 71.31
C ILE A 813 -14.63 4.13 71.83
N GLN A 814 -14.73 2.98 71.18
CA GLN A 814 -15.61 1.90 71.61
C GLN A 814 -15.05 0.49 71.38
N GLY A 815 -15.73 -0.52 71.91
CA GLY A 815 -15.42 -1.93 71.69
C GLY A 815 -14.62 -2.60 72.82
N ARG A 816 -13.91 -3.67 72.46
CA ARG A 816 -13.13 -4.55 73.34
C ARG A 816 -11.72 -4.80 72.80
N GLY A 817 -10.76 -5.00 73.70
CA GLY A 817 -9.37 -5.28 73.35
C GLY A 817 -8.39 -4.40 74.11
N ALA A 818 -7.27 -4.04 73.49
CA ALA A 818 -6.19 -3.32 74.15
C ALA A 818 -5.73 -2.07 73.39
N ILE A 819 -5.52 -0.97 74.12
CA ILE A 819 -4.73 0.18 73.71
C ILE A 819 -3.42 0.15 74.50
N VAL A 820 -2.31 -0.14 73.83
CA VAL A 820 -0.97 -0.11 74.38
C VAL A 820 -0.38 1.29 74.16
N GLY A 821 -0.61 2.16 75.14
CA GLY A 821 -0.18 3.55 75.15
C GLY A 821 -1.03 4.41 76.08
N ASN A 822 -0.62 5.67 76.25
CA ASN A 822 -1.39 6.62 77.06
C ASN A 822 -2.63 7.07 76.29
N VAL A 823 -3.76 7.22 76.98
CA VAL A 823 -5.03 7.67 76.40
C VAL A 823 -5.49 8.95 77.09
N GLU A 824 -5.72 9.99 76.31
CA GLU A 824 -6.35 11.24 76.73
C GLU A 824 -7.75 11.33 76.11
N ASN A 825 -8.79 11.21 76.93
CA ASN A 825 -10.17 11.25 76.50
C ASN A 825 -10.78 12.64 76.71
N GLN A 826 -10.96 13.39 75.63
CA GLN A 826 -11.62 14.71 75.61
C GLN A 826 -13.08 14.64 75.10
N ALA A 827 -13.53 13.45 74.69
CA ALA A 827 -14.87 13.18 74.20
C ALA A 827 -15.39 11.84 74.77
N SER A 828 -15.99 10.94 73.97
CA SER A 828 -16.61 9.72 74.50
C SER A 828 -15.69 8.51 74.42
N LEU A 829 -15.55 7.78 75.53
CA LEU A 829 -14.97 6.43 75.56
C LEU A 829 -16.00 5.49 76.17
N ALA A 830 -16.40 4.49 75.41
CA ALA A 830 -17.42 3.52 75.80
C ALA A 830 -16.88 2.10 75.59
N PRO A 831 -16.44 1.37 76.64
CA PRO A 831 -16.03 -0.03 76.51
C PRO A 831 -17.19 -0.97 76.17
N THR A 832 -18.20 -0.53 75.40
CA THR A 832 -19.35 -1.33 74.99
C THR A 832 -18.97 -2.25 73.84
N GLY A 833 -19.43 -3.49 73.88
CA GLY A 833 -19.25 -4.46 72.80
C GLY A 833 -20.12 -4.19 71.56
N GLY A 834 -21.14 -3.33 71.70
CA GLY A 834 -22.15 -3.07 70.66
C GLY A 834 -23.56 -3.16 71.23
N ALA A 835 -24.58 -3.23 70.35
CA ALA A 835 -25.98 -3.20 70.75
C ALA A 835 -26.36 -4.41 71.64
N GLY A 836 -26.36 -4.20 72.95
CA GLY A 836 -26.73 -5.20 73.96
C GLY A 836 -25.57 -6.04 74.51
N GLU A 837 -24.33 -5.74 74.17
CA GLU A 837 -23.15 -6.53 74.54
C GLU A 837 -22.18 -5.73 75.43
N MET A 838 -21.57 -6.41 76.39
CA MET A 838 -20.63 -5.82 77.35
C MET A 838 -19.21 -5.95 76.82
N GLY A 839 -18.42 -4.89 76.91
CA GLY A 839 -17.03 -4.92 76.47
C GLY A 839 -16.02 -4.77 77.61
N ALA A 840 -14.80 -5.18 77.31
CA ALA A 840 -13.65 -5.08 78.19
C ALA A 840 -12.52 -4.40 77.41
N LEU A 841 -12.15 -3.19 77.85
CA LEU A 841 -11.09 -2.42 77.24
C LEU A 841 -9.90 -2.31 78.21
N LEU A 842 -8.73 -2.71 77.75
CA LEU A 842 -7.46 -2.54 78.44
C LEU A 842 -6.73 -1.32 77.90
N ILE A 843 -6.32 -0.41 78.78
CA ILE A 843 -5.34 0.64 78.49
C ILE A 843 -4.04 0.24 79.19
N ALA A 844 -3.09 -0.28 78.42
CA ALA A 844 -1.75 -0.58 78.89
C ALA A 844 -0.87 0.70 78.86
N GLY A 845 -1.23 1.66 79.72
CA GLY A 845 -0.66 2.99 79.83
C GLY A 845 -1.39 3.85 80.85
N ASN A 846 -1.18 5.16 80.83
CA ASN A 846 -1.94 6.12 81.65
C ASN A 846 -3.27 6.47 80.97
N TYR A 847 -4.32 6.67 81.75
CA TYR A 847 -5.61 7.17 81.27
C TYR A 847 -5.92 8.54 81.88
N THR A 848 -6.18 9.53 81.03
CA THR A 848 -6.59 10.88 81.43
C THR A 848 -7.96 11.16 80.85
N GLN A 849 -8.98 11.24 81.71
CA GLN A 849 -10.29 11.75 81.37
C GLN A 849 -10.27 13.27 81.51
N GLY A 850 -10.38 14.00 80.40
CA GLY A 850 -10.46 15.46 80.37
C GLY A 850 -11.82 15.98 80.86
N SER A 851 -11.90 17.29 81.15
CA SER A 851 -13.12 17.93 81.69
C SER A 851 -14.31 17.92 80.72
N THR A 852 -14.07 17.79 79.41
CA THR A 852 -15.12 17.63 78.39
C THR A 852 -15.41 16.18 78.05
N GLY A 853 -14.58 15.25 78.51
CA GLY A 853 -14.72 13.86 78.15
C GLY A 853 -15.74 13.12 79.03
N THR A 854 -16.24 12.02 78.49
CA THR A 854 -17.22 11.13 79.10
C THR A 854 -16.75 9.68 79.01
N LEU A 855 -16.73 8.98 80.15
CA LEU A 855 -16.65 7.54 80.21
C LEU A 855 -18.08 6.99 80.23
N VAL A 856 -18.45 6.16 79.27
CA VAL A 856 -19.76 5.51 79.20
C VAL A 856 -19.62 4.04 79.58
N VAL A 857 -20.42 3.59 80.53
CA VAL A 857 -20.43 2.20 80.99
C VAL A 857 -21.84 1.63 80.94
N SER A 858 -22.00 0.47 80.32
CA SER A 858 -23.27 -0.23 80.20
C SER A 858 -23.36 -1.33 81.25
N LEU A 859 -24.52 -1.48 81.88
CA LEU A 859 -24.81 -2.52 82.87
C LEU A 859 -25.98 -3.37 82.38
N ALA A 860 -25.79 -4.69 82.26
CA ALA A 860 -26.83 -5.66 81.89
C ALA A 860 -27.08 -6.74 82.95
N GLY A 861 -26.25 -6.79 83.99
CA GLY A 861 -26.35 -7.72 85.12
C GLY A 861 -25.28 -7.43 86.16
N THR A 862 -25.25 -8.19 87.25
CA THR A 862 -24.35 -7.96 88.40
C THR A 862 -23.10 -8.85 88.39
N GLN A 863 -23.00 -9.82 87.48
CA GLN A 863 -21.83 -10.68 87.37
C GLN A 863 -20.75 -10.04 86.49
N SER A 864 -19.50 -10.43 86.73
CA SER A 864 -18.38 -10.05 85.84
C SER A 864 -18.67 -10.51 84.41
N GLY A 865 -18.49 -9.61 83.43
CA GLY A 865 -18.86 -9.84 82.04
C GLY A 865 -20.30 -9.47 81.69
N GLU A 866 -21.13 -9.10 82.67
CA GLU A 866 -22.48 -8.55 82.47
C GLU A 866 -22.52 -7.02 82.57
N TYR A 867 -21.36 -6.36 82.69
CA TYR A 867 -21.20 -4.92 82.62
C TYR A 867 -19.88 -4.56 81.90
N ASP A 868 -19.83 -3.36 81.32
CA ASP A 868 -18.63 -2.83 80.66
C ASP A 868 -17.50 -2.58 81.67
N THR A 869 -16.25 -2.89 81.28
CA THR A 869 -15.07 -2.69 82.13
C THR A 869 -13.95 -1.96 81.40
N LEU A 870 -13.28 -1.06 82.12
CA LEU A 870 -12.06 -0.38 81.69
C LEU A 870 -10.90 -0.69 82.65
N THR A 871 -9.89 -1.41 82.19
CA THR A 871 -8.68 -1.69 82.98
C THR A 871 -7.54 -0.80 82.54
N VAL A 872 -6.81 -0.18 83.47
CA VAL A 872 -5.70 0.75 83.19
C VAL A 872 -4.44 0.33 83.95
N THR A 873 -3.36 -0.03 83.25
CA THR A 873 -2.14 -0.51 83.93
C THR A 873 -1.32 0.62 84.59
N GLY A 874 -1.55 1.87 84.20
CA GLY A 874 -0.84 3.06 84.68
C GLY A 874 -1.67 3.96 85.61
N ASN A 875 -1.29 5.24 85.65
CA ASN A 875 -2.00 6.25 86.43
C ASN A 875 -3.33 6.63 85.77
N VAL A 876 -4.30 7.02 86.59
CA VAL A 876 -5.61 7.49 86.14
C VAL A 876 -5.85 8.92 86.62
N THR A 877 -6.17 9.83 85.71
CA THR A 877 -6.64 11.20 86.04
C THR A 877 -8.11 11.30 85.63
N LEU A 878 -9.00 11.58 86.59
CA LEU A 878 -10.45 11.67 86.37
C LEU A 878 -10.93 13.12 86.49
N ALA A 879 -11.72 13.54 85.52
CA ALA A 879 -12.51 14.77 85.46
C ALA A 879 -13.75 14.49 84.58
N GLY A 880 -14.56 15.50 84.27
CA GLY A 880 -15.65 15.37 83.30
C GLY A 880 -16.75 14.43 83.77
N THR A 881 -17.34 13.66 82.86
CA THR A 881 -18.59 12.91 83.12
C THR A 881 -18.38 11.40 83.14
N LEU A 882 -19.00 10.72 84.11
CA LEU A 882 -19.30 9.30 84.05
C LEU A 882 -20.76 9.11 83.66
N SER A 883 -21.03 8.37 82.58
CA SER A 883 -22.37 8.06 82.11
C SER A 883 -22.65 6.57 82.28
N VAL A 884 -23.65 6.24 83.08
CA VAL A 884 -24.08 4.87 83.34
C VAL A 884 -25.35 4.60 82.53
N ALA A 885 -25.29 3.59 81.67
CA ALA A 885 -26.41 3.15 80.85
C ALA A 885 -26.88 1.77 81.30
N LEU A 886 -28.20 1.58 81.39
CA LEU A 886 -28.78 0.26 81.61
C LEU A 886 -29.10 -0.39 80.27
N SER A 887 -28.71 -1.65 80.11
CA SER A 887 -28.92 -2.44 78.90
C SER A 887 -29.72 -3.72 79.22
N GLY A 888 -30.28 -4.37 78.19
CA GLY A 888 -30.95 -5.65 78.33
C GLY A 888 -32.19 -5.67 79.25
N GLY A 889 -32.75 -4.51 79.61
CA GLY A 889 -33.86 -4.41 80.57
C GLY A 889 -33.44 -4.59 82.04
N PHE A 890 -32.14 -4.56 82.33
CA PHE A 890 -31.59 -4.69 83.67
C PHE A 890 -32.08 -3.56 84.59
N LEU A 891 -32.57 -3.95 85.78
CA LEU A 891 -32.98 -3.05 86.84
C LEU A 891 -32.14 -3.36 88.09
N PRO A 892 -31.08 -2.59 88.35
CA PRO A 892 -30.24 -2.81 89.52
C PRO A 892 -31.01 -2.59 90.83
N LEU A 893 -30.68 -3.39 91.84
CA LEU A 893 -31.27 -3.31 93.18
C LEU A 893 -30.39 -2.42 94.08
N PRO A 894 -30.97 -1.74 95.09
CA PRO A 894 -30.19 -1.00 96.08
C PRO A 894 -29.15 -1.92 96.74
N GLY A 895 -27.88 -1.49 96.74
CA GLY A 895 -26.74 -2.28 97.22
C GLY A 895 -25.98 -3.06 96.14
N ASP A 896 -26.46 -3.10 94.89
CA ASP A 896 -25.66 -3.60 93.77
C ASP A 896 -24.46 -2.67 93.53
N ALA A 897 -23.31 -3.27 93.21
CA ALA A 897 -22.05 -2.57 92.99
C ALA A 897 -21.33 -3.15 91.78
N PHE A 898 -20.73 -2.28 90.95
CA PHE A 898 -20.11 -2.63 89.67
C PHE A 898 -18.69 -2.06 89.59
N ASP A 899 -17.71 -2.93 89.41
CA ASP A 899 -16.28 -2.56 89.25
C ASP A 899 -16.04 -2.08 87.81
N ILE A 900 -16.38 -0.83 87.52
CA ILE A 900 -16.40 -0.31 86.14
C ILE A 900 -15.01 0.10 85.62
N LEU A 901 -14.09 0.46 86.52
CA LEU A 901 -12.73 0.82 86.17
C LEU A 901 -11.74 0.30 87.22
N GLU A 902 -10.71 -0.40 86.76
CA GLU A 902 -9.61 -0.91 87.58
C GLU A 902 -8.30 -0.27 87.13
N TYR A 903 -7.46 0.15 88.06
CA TYR A 903 -6.18 0.81 87.81
C TYR A 903 -5.07 0.35 88.75
N PHE A 904 -3.85 0.26 88.21
CA PHE A 904 -2.68 -0.23 88.97
C PHE A 904 -1.68 0.89 89.37
N GLY A 905 -1.89 2.12 88.87
CA GLY A 905 -1.12 3.30 89.25
C GLY A 905 -1.78 4.16 90.33
N GLN A 906 -1.51 5.46 90.32
CA GLN A 906 -2.13 6.44 91.21
C GLN A 906 -3.36 7.08 90.53
N ARG A 907 -4.43 7.30 91.30
CA ARG A 907 -5.58 8.10 90.88
C ARG A 907 -5.43 9.56 91.29
N GLN A 908 -5.68 10.48 90.35
CA GLN A 908 -5.84 11.92 90.60
C GLN A 908 -7.23 12.38 90.14
N GLY A 909 -7.87 13.26 90.92
CA GLY A 909 -9.21 13.77 90.60
C GLY A 909 -10.35 12.75 90.74
N THR A 910 -11.57 13.19 90.49
CA THR A 910 -12.82 12.41 90.51
C THR A 910 -13.65 12.82 89.29
N PHE A 911 -14.63 12.02 88.88
CA PHE A 911 -15.62 12.49 87.90
C PHE A 911 -16.34 13.73 88.46
N ASP A 912 -16.49 14.77 87.65
CA ASP A 912 -17.16 16.02 88.01
C ASP A 912 -18.69 15.85 88.02
N LEU A 913 -19.19 14.93 87.19
CA LEU A 913 -20.61 14.62 87.04
C LEU A 913 -20.84 13.13 86.81
N VAL A 914 -21.88 12.58 87.44
CA VAL A 914 -22.33 11.20 87.21
C VAL A 914 -23.77 11.26 86.70
N ILE A 915 -24.03 10.67 85.55
CA ILE A 915 -25.34 10.66 84.89
C ILE A 915 -25.80 9.22 84.72
N GLY A 916 -27.06 8.94 85.09
CA GLY A 916 -27.73 7.68 84.79
C GLY A 916 -28.77 7.87 83.70
N ASN A 917 -28.64 7.15 82.58
CA ASN A 917 -29.66 7.14 81.53
C ASN A 917 -30.71 6.06 81.86
N GLY A 918 -31.84 6.49 82.44
CA GLY A 918 -32.98 5.64 82.79
C GLY A 918 -33.24 5.56 84.30
N ASN A 919 -34.50 5.77 84.71
CA ASN A 919 -35.08 5.48 86.03
C ASN A 919 -34.60 6.25 87.28
N ASN A 920 -33.93 7.42 87.17
CA ASN A 920 -33.64 8.33 88.30
C ASN A 920 -32.99 7.64 89.53
N PHE A 921 -32.14 6.63 89.31
CA PHE A 921 -31.40 5.98 90.39
C PHE A 921 -30.38 6.94 91.03
N PRO A 922 -30.20 6.92 92.36
CA PRO A 922 -29.20 7.72 93.06
C PRO A 922 -27.80 7.10 92.92
N TRP A 923 -27.21 7.17 91.72
CA TRP A 923 -25.89 6.61 91.47
C TRP A 923 -24.83 7.20 92.41
N THR A 924 -24.10 6.32 93.08
CA THR A 924 -22.93 6.68 93.90
C THR A 924 -21.68 6.12 93.27
N VAL A 925 -20.59 6.89 93.34
CA VAL A 925 -19.27 6.45 92.88
C VAL A 925 -18.35 6.39 94.09
N SER A 926 -17.79 5.21 94.34
CA SER A 926 -16.75 5.02 95.34
C SER A 926 -15.41 4.75 94.67
N TYR A 927 -14.36 5.28 95.29
CA TYR A 927 -12.99 5.17 94.83
C TYR A 927 -12.23 4.41 95.92
N ASP A 928 -12.02 3.12 95.72
CA ASP A 928 -11.41 2.30 96.76
C ASP A 928 -9.89 2.52 96.84
N THR A 929 -9.28 1.98 97.90
CA THR A 929 -7.82 2.03 98.11
C THR A 929 -7.07 0.93 97.37
N GLU A 930 -7.78 -0.01 96.74
CA GLU A 930 -7.22 -1.18 96.05
C GLU A 930 -7.05 -0.94 94.55
N GLY A 931 -7.48 0.22 94.04
CA GLY A 931 -7.29 0.61 92.65
C GLY A 931 -8.54 0.45 91.80
N LYS A 932 -9.75 0.58 92.36
CA LYS A 932 -11.00 0.47 91.60
C LYS A 932 -11.89 1.70 91.73
N VAL A 933 -12.68 1.93 90.70
CA VAL A 933 -13.83 2.84 90.70
C VAL A 933 -15.07 2.00 90.59
N ILE A 934 -15.89 2.07 91.64
CA ILE A 934 -17.06 1.24 91.81
C ILE A 934 -18.30 2.14 91.75
N VAL A 935 -19.22 1.81 90.85
CA VAL A 935 -20.54 2.44 90.77
C VAL A 935 -21.53 1.60 91.56
N GLY A 936 -22.34 2.24 92.42
CA GLY A 936 -23.39 1.58 93.19
C GLY A 936 -24.68 2.38 93.27
N ILE A 937 -25.73 1.77 93.82
CA ILE A 937 -27.09 2.35 93.98
C ILE A 937 -27.55 2.32 95.44
#